data_AF-A0A2S6GB85-F1
#
_entry.id   AF-A0A2S6GB85-F1
#
_cell.length_a   1.000
_cell.length_b   1.000
_cell.length_c   1.000
_cell.angle_alpha   90.00
_cell.angle_beta   90.00
_cell.angle_gamma   90.00
#
_symmetry.space_group_name_H-M   'P 1'
#
loop_
_entity.id
_entity.type
_entity.pdbx_description
1 polymer ?
#
loop_
_entity_poly.entity_id
_entity_poly.type
_entity_poly.pdbx_seq_one_letter_code
_entity_poly.pdbx_strand_id
1 'polypeptide(L)'
;MIEELAALATLRFDWADTPDHVWHDSPYHVDGLHADVTAAVDAGIRDAAASSGPSPIGLVLKGQKGVGKTHLLGSIRRQVHRAGGYFFLVNLSTGDAFWENTAEALRFGLSQPEENGDSQLRNFLRRVCDRDVVDPRCAKVLLGGHGLNRGHVDAFVAGLRALDRQVAKECSDAARALVLYATESDITNDIGEDYLEGFAGFEPGEWREWGIRRPPRSALAVVRDITKLLAMTGPVVICVDQLDTLIARTSRTTGNADGELLVAQVADGLMSLREITRRTLTVMACLSNTWTQISSIAADSVPDRFRELHTLGRVVDGAVGRALVEKRLGVAYEGMRFTPPHPSWPIAPTAFEDGWEEMTPRELLKRIGTHIEACLRSGVVTELASFTEDGPRPVAPARPEPAPDRFAELDARFARERESAGSTAPLDHTTEDDLVPRLLAAALRAWLTEVGDDHLVWERPILSNGHLHAQLKVTLDEVGDVEEYWSFRSIHHVHPISVLHRFRKARAAADLRKGDDLRHLVLIRNDPWSGGPKTQAEVREFESSGGLVLPLSDEDLKTFWALDRLLDDKVPGLIEWLVDRRPAGRSELLSRVLPTGRPESPRDEGTHPPPEEITLGEVHDTGEPVTVELSTLRKHMAVFAGSGSGKTVLLRRVIEECALRGVSSIVLDPNNDLARLGDPWPEPPSAWGPGDAALAATYLAETEVVVWTPGRATGRPLAFPALPDFAGVLDDEDEFNAAVEVAVATLAPQVRLTGSTAKADIGRAVLRQVVEHYARGGARGLPGLIDLLADLPDDVSTLNGATRVAADLAEAMKAAMVNDPLTAGGGEPVDPGVLLTPGPGKRARVSVISFVGLPQEAQRQNFVNQLQMELFAWAKRNPAGERPLGALFVMDEAQTLAASGTLTASTRSTIVLASQARKYGLGLLFATQAPKGLHNQVVGNATTQVFGRLGSPAQITAANELARAKGSPIADVGGLARAQFYVASESFGFKQVVTPLCLTHHPASPLRLEEVLDRARR
;
A
#
# COMPACT_ATOMS: atom_id res chain seq x y z
N MET A 1 1.20 40.47 -11.74
CA MET A 1 0.07 39.68 -12.25
C MET A 1 0.61 38.29 -12.51
N ILE A 2 0.14 37.30 -11.76
CA ILE A 2 0.51 35.89 -11.98
C ILE A 2 -0.23 35.46 -13.26
N GLU A 3 0.47 34.94 -14.26
CA GLU A 3 -0.16 34.35 -15.45
C GLU A 3 -1.04 33.16 -15.02
N GLU A 4 -2.20 33.00 -15.65
CA GLU A 4 -3.21 31.98 -15.29
C GLU A 4 -2.63 30.56 -15.21
N LEU A 5 -1.69 30.22 -16.09
CA LEU A 5 -0.97 28.94 -16.06
C LEU A 5 -0.07 28.78 -14.84
N ALA A 6 0.58 29.86 -14.40
CA ALA A 6 1.39 29.85 -13.18
C ALA A 6 0.51 29.69 -11.94
N ALA A 7 -0.69 30.27 -11.93
CA ALA A 7 -1.67 30.05 -10.86
C ALA A 7 -2.12 28.58 -10.81
N LEU A 8 -2.46 27.98 -11.96
CA LEU A 8 -2.82 26.56 -12.04
C LEU A 8 -1.67 25.61 -11.66
N ALA A 9 -0.43 25.94 -12.03
CA ALA A 9 0.76 25.13 -11.71
C ALA A 9 1.02 25.06 -10.20
N THR A 10 0.50 26.04 -9.47
CA THR A 10 0.67 26.17 -8.02
C THR A 10 -0.48 25.47 -7.24
N LEU A 11 -1.57 25.08 -7.91
CA LEU A 11 -2.67 24.32 -7.30
C LEU A 11 -2.24 22.87 -7.11
N ARG A 12 -1.99 22.48 -5.86
CA ARG A 12 -1.81 21.07 -5.46
C ARG A 12 -2.99 20.65 -4.60
N PHE A 13 -3.59 19.52 -4.93
CA PHE A 13 -4.65 18.95 -4.11
C PHE A 13 -4.13 17.73 -3.36
N ASP A 14 -4.29 17.76 -2.04
CA ASP A 14 -4.02 16.62 -1.17
C ASP A 14 -5.28 15.77 -1.03
N TRP A 15 -5.33 14.59 -1.64
CA TRP A 15 -6.57 13.82 -1.78
C TRP A 15 -6.85 12.87 -0.60
N ALA A 16 -5.99 12.84 0.42
CA ALA A 16 -6.07 11.91 1.54
C ALA A 16 -6.01 12.67 2.87
N ASP A 17 -7.08 12.56 3.66
CA ASP A 17 -7.06 13.04 5.05
C ASP A 17 -6.53 11.93 5.97
N THR A 18 -5.43 12.18 6.69
CA THR A 18 -4.90 11.29 7.72
C THR A 18 -5.54 11.57 9.09
N PRO A 19 -5.52 10.63 10.06
CA PRO A 19 -6.07 10.86 11.40
C PRO A 19 -5.56 12.14 12.09
N ASP A 20 -4.33 12.57 11.82
CA ASP A 20 -3.76 13.80 12.38
C ASP A 20 -4.35 15.08 11.79
N HIS A 21 -4.96 15.02 10.60
CA HIS A 21 -5.71 16.13 10.02
C HIS A 21 -6.99 16.43 10.81
N VAL A 22 -7.45 15.56 11.71
CA VAL A 22 -8.57 15.85 12.62
C VAL A 22 -8.21 16.97 13.59
N TRP A 23 -6.95 17.05 14.01
CA TRP A 23 -6.46 18.00 15.02
C TRP A 23 -6.11 19.38 14.45
N HIS A 24 -6.04 19.49 13.12
CA HIS A 24 -5.79 20.75 12.43
C HIS A 24 -7.09 21.24 11.78
N ASP A 25 -7.36 22.55 11.82
CA ASP A 25 -8.54 23.10 11.16
C ASP A 25 -8.37 23.02 9.64
N SER A 26 -9.21 22.22 8.99
CA SER A 26 -9.28 22.20 7.53
C SER A 26 -9.90 23.50 7.03
N PRO A 27 -9.20 24.30 6.23
CA PRO A 27 -9.74 25.54 5.68
C PRO A 27 -10.83 25.27 4.61
N TYR A 28 -11.05 24.00 4.25
CA TYR A 28 -11.88 23.56 3.13
C TYR A 28 -13.29 23.11 3.55
N HIS A 29 -13.69 23.32 4.80
CA HIS A 29 -14.96 22.82 5.33
C HIS A 29 -16.19 23.46 4.68
N VAL A 30 -17.11 22.65 4.15
CA VAL A 30 -18.39 23.11 3.58
C VAL A 30 -19.57 22.58 4.37
N ASP A 31 -20.46 23.50 4.77
CA ASP A 31 -21.71 23.17 5.44
C ASP A 31 -22.65 22.42 4.48
N GLY A 32 -23.29 21.34 4.94
CA GLY A 32 -24.34 20.63 4.18
C GLY A 32 -23.99 19.22 3.69
N LEU A 33 -22.71 18.83 3.62
CA LEU A 33 -22.31 17.50 3.14
C LEU A 33 -22.85 16.34 4.00
N HIS A 34 -22.96 16.56 5.32
CA HIS A 34 -23.39 15.56 6.30
C HIS A 34 -24.38 16.14 7.33
N ALA A 35 -25.31 16.99 6.89
CA ALA A 35 -26.19 17.77 7.77
C ALA A 35 -26.91 16.93 8.84
N ASP A 36 -27.44 15.75 8.46
CA ASP A 36 -28.15 14.85 9.38
C ASP A 36 -27.22 14.26 10.44
N VAL A 37 -25.99 13.90 10.04
CA VAL A 37 -24.97 13.36 10.94
C VAL A 37 -24.49 14.43 11.90
N THR A 38 -24.19 15.62 11.38
CA THR A 38 -23.84 16.81 12.18
C THR A 38 -24.92 17.12 13.20
N ALA A 39 -26.19 17.14 12.81
CA ALA A 39 -27.31 17.40 13.72
C ALA A 39 -27.45 16.32 14.80
N ALA A 40 -27.23 15.05 14.46
CA ALA A 40 -27.26 13.94 15.41
C ALA A 40 -26.10 14.00 16.41
N VAL A 41 -24.90 14.37 15.96
CA VAL A 41 -23.74 14.56 16.84
C VAL A 41 -23.94 15.76 17.76
N ASP A 42 -24.42 16.90 17.24
CA ASP A 42 -24.76 18.07 18.06
C ASP A 42 -25.81 17.73 19.13
N ALA A 43 -26.82 16.92 18.79
CA ALA A 43 -27.78 16.42 19.76
C ALA A 43 -27.11 15.55 20.83
N GLY A 44 -26.25 14.62 20.44
CA GLY A 44 -25.48 13.78 21.38
C GLY A 44 -24.55 14.58 22.30
N ILE A 45 -23.90 15.64 21.79
CA ILE A 45 -23.06 16.55 22.59
C ILE A 45 -23.92 17.30 23.61
N ARG A 46 -25.10 17.80 23.20
CA ARG A 46 -26.04 18.44 24.13
C ARG A 46 -26.54 17.48 25.21
N ASP A 47 -26.82 16.23 24.85
CA ASP A 47 -27.24 15.20 25.79
C ASP A 47 -26.13 14.86 26.79
N ALA A 48 -24.88 14.75 26.34
CA ALA A 48 -23.71 14.62 27.21
C ALA A 48 -23.54 15.83 28.14
N ALA A 49 -23.72 17.04 27.61
CA ALA A 49 -23.63 18.27 28.39
C ALA A 49 -24.75 18.39 29.43
N ALA A 50 -25.97 17.96 29.11
CA ALA A 50 -27.11 18.00 30.03
C ALA A 50 -27.13 16.84 31.04
N SER A 51 -26.45 15.73 30.74
CA SER A 51 -26.42 14.54 31.61
C SER A 51 -25.70 14.81 32.92
N SER A 52 -26.35 14.43 34.04
CA SER A 52 -25.76 14.35 35.38
C SER A 52 -25.39 12.92 35.78
N GLY A 53 -25.51 11.95 34.85
CA GLY A 53 -25.42 10.52 35.13
C GLY A 53 -24.74 9.75 33.99
N PRO A 54 -25.45 8.84 33.28
CA PRO A 54 -24.84 7.96 32.28
C PRO A 54 -24.45 8.71 31.00
N SER A 55 -23.53 8.12 30.25
CA SER A 55 -23.18 8.55 28.91
C SER A 55 -24.33 8.33 27.92
N PRO A 56 -24.55 9.24 26.95
CA PRO A 56 -25.59 9.11 25.92
C PRO A 56 -25.36 7.87 25.03
N ILE A 57 -26.36 7.57 24.19
CA ILE A 57 -26.26 6.50 23.19
C ILE A 57 -25.18 6.89 22.16
N GLY A 58 -24.29 5.94 21.85
CA GLY A 58 -23.23 6.14 20.87
C GLY A 58 -23.76 6.24 19.45
N LEU A 59 -22.98 6.82 18.55
CA LEU A 59 -23.35 7.02 17.14
C LEU A 59 -22.45 6.19 16.23
N VAL A 60 -23.04 5.53 15.23
CA VAL A 60 -22.30 4.75 14.23
C VAL A 60 -22.41 5.41 12.87
N LEU A 61 -21.28 5.86 12.35
CA LEU A 61 -21.11 6.53 11.07
C LEU A 61 -20.62 5.51 10.03
N LYS A 62 -21.57 5.00 9.22
CA LYS A 62 -21.25 4.08 8.12
C LYS A 62 -20.93 4.88 6.86
N GLY A 63 -19.84 4.54 6.17
CA GLY A 63 -19.47 5.21 4.91
C GLY A 63 -18.41 4.46 4.12
N GLN A 64 -18.39 4.61 2.79
CA GLN A 64 -17.38 4.04 1.90
C GLN A 64 -16.01 4.75 2.06
N LYS A 65 -14.92 4.17 1.54
CA LYS A 65 -13.59 4.82 1.54
C LYS A 65 -13.65 6.10 0.69
N GLY A 66 -13.16 7.23 1.21
CA GLY A 66 -13.10 8.50 0.47
C GLY A 66 -14.31 9.45 0.59
N VAL A 67 -15.29 9.15 1.45
CA VAL A 67 -16.48 10.00 1.69
C VAL A 67 -16.24 11.18 2.64
N GLY A 68 -15.03 11.33 3.19
CA GLY A 68 -14.68 12.44 4.10
C GLY A 68 -14.88 12.17 5.60
N LYS A 69 -14.79 10.90 6.04
CA LYS A 69 -14.91 10.50 7.46
C LYS A 69 -13.98 11.33 8.36
N THR A 70 -12.70 11.40 8.02
CA THR A 70 -11.68 12.15 8.77
C THR A 70 -12.02 13.64 8.86
N HIS A 71 -12.45 14.25 7.76
CA HIS A 71 -12.90 15.64 7.74
C HIS A 71 -14.13 15.86 8.63
N LEU A 72 -15.10 14.92 8.64
CA LEU A 72 -16.24 14.98 9.55
C LEU A 72 -15.81 14.92 11.02
N LEU A 73 -14.86 14.04 11.38
CA LEU A 73 -14.31 13.96 12.74
C LEU A 73 -13.68 15.29 13.18
N GLY A 74 -12.95 15.98 12.29
CA GLY A 74 -12.45 17.33 12.56
C GLY A 74 -13.56 18.37 12.80
N SER A 75 -14.70 18.24 12.09
CA SER A 75 -15.86 19.09 12.35
C SER A 75 -16.51 18.81 13.71
N ILE A 76 -16.58 17.52 14.11
CA ILE A 76 -17.10 17.11 15.41
C ILE A 76 -16.22 17.70 16.52
N ARG A 77 -14.88 17.66 16.38
CA ARG A 77 -13.95 18.29 17.33
C ARG A 77 -14.33 19.76 17.60
N ARG A 78 -14.53 20.56 16.55
CA ARG A 78 -14.92 21.97 16.69
C ARG A 78 -16.26 22.16 17.42
N GLN A 79 -17.25 21.32 17.15
CA GLN A 79 -18.55 21.38 17.85
C GLN A 79 -18.38 21.12 19.34
N VAL A 80 -17.54 20.13 19.70
CA VAL A 80 -17.24 19.77 21.08
C VAL A 80 -16.52 20.92 21.78
N HIS A 81 -15.48 21.50 21.17
CA HIS A 81 -14.75 22.63 21.74
C HIS A 81 -15.65 23.86 21.92
N ARG A 82 -16.51 24.18 20.95
CA ARG A 82 -17.53 25.25 21.08
C ARG A 82 -18.52 25.00 22.22
N ALA A 83 -18.85 23.74 22.48
CA ALA A 83 -19.69 23.35 23.62
C ALA A 83 -18.93 23.33 24.96
N GLY A 84 -17.66 23.73 24.99
CA GLY A 84 -16.81 23.67 26.17
C GLY A 84 -16.48 22.24 26.59
N GLY A 85 -16.41 21.31 25.64
CA GLY A 85 -16.11 19.89 25.86
C GLY A 85 -14.67 19.50 25.58
N TYR A 86 -14.43 18.19 25.53
CA TYR A 86 -13.14 17.54 25.27
C TYR A 86 -13.29 16.51 24.16
N PHE A 87 -12.39 16.52 23.19
CA PHE A 87 -12.41 15.62 22.05
C PHE A 87 -11.23 14.65 22.09
N PHE A 88 -11.47 13.39 21.71
CA PHE A 88 -10.45 12.33 21.64
C PHE A 88 -10.68 11.46 20.41
N LEU A 89 -9.60 11.03 19.76
CA LEU A 89 -9.63 10.14 18.59
C LEU A 89 -8.82 8.88 18.88
N VAL A 90 -9.49 7.73 18.86
CA VAL A 90 -8.91 6.40 19.10
C VAL A 90 -8.64 5.73 17.76
N ASN A 91 -7.36 5.43 17.51
CA ASN A 91 -6.90 4.59 16.41
C ASN A 91 -6.53 3.22 16.96
N LEU A 92 -7.13 2.15 16.42
CA LEU A 92 -6.84 0.79 16.87
C LEU A 92 -5.83 0.14 15.91
N SER A 93 -4.55 0.13 16.29
CA SER A 93 -3.44 -0.36 15.47
C SER A 93 -3.09 -1.83 15.73
N THR A 94 -3.34 -2.32 16.95
CA THR A 94 -3.05 -3.68 17.40
C THR A 94 -4.24 -4.25 18.19
N GLY A 95 -4.48 -5.55 18.03
CA GLY A 95 -5.73 -6.16 18.42
C GLY A 95 -5.90 -6.51 19.89
N ASP A 96 -4.82 -6.67 20.64
CA ASP A 96 -4.87 -7.25 22.00
C ASP A 96 -5.09 -6.21 23.12
N ALA A 97 -5.28 -4.92 22.79
CA ALA A 97 -5.19 -3.86 23.80
C ALA A 97 -6.12 -2.64 23.57
N PHE A 98 -7.43 -2.86 23.37
CA PHE A 98 -8.44 -1.79 23.20
C PHE A 98 -8.32 -0.66 24.24
N TRP A 99 -8.16 -1.01 25.52
CA TRP A 99 -8.07 -0.04 26.61
C TRP A 99 -6.74 0.72 26.64
N GLU A 100 -5.65 0.12 26.19
CA GLU A 100 -4.34 0.77 26.11
C GLU A 100 -4.34 1.81 24.99
N ASN A 101 -4.85 1.44 23.81
CA ASN A 101 -5.06 2.36 22.68
C ASN A 101 -5.98 3.52 23.06
N THR A 102 -7.05 3.25 23.83
CA THR A 102 -7.95 4.29 24.32
C THR A 102 -7.25 5.21 25.34
N ALA A 103 -6.46 4.66 26.26
CA ALA A 103 -5.71 5.47 27.22
C ALA A 103 -4.68 6.36 26.52
N GLU A 104 -3.98 5.84 25.51
CA GLU A 104 -3.06 6.59 24.67
C GLU A 104 -3.74 7.73 23.93
N ALA A 105 -4.86 7.44 23.26
CA ALA A 105 -5.67 8.46 22.57
C ALA A 105 -6.11 9.60 23.49
N LEU A 106 -6.44 9.28 24.75
CA LEU A 106 -6.78 10.29 25.76
C LEU A 106 -5.58 11.15 26.15
N ARG A 107 -4.41 10.56 26.39
CA ARG A 107 -3.18 11.31 26.71
C ARG A 107 -2.78 12.22 25.56
N PHE A 108 -2.75 11.67 24.34
CA PHE A 108 -2.44 12.42 23.13
C PHE A 108 -3.42 13.57 22.93
N GLY A 109 -4.73 13.32 23.00
CA GLY A 109 -5.74 14.37 22.87
C GLY A 109 -5.63 15.46 23.96
N LEU A 110 -5.19 15.11 25.17
CA LEU A 110 -5.00 16.07 26.26
C LEU A 110 -3.87 17.07 25.99
N SER A 111 -2.81 16.65 25.28
CA SER A 111 -1.68 17.50 24.92
C SER A 111 -1.90 18.31 23.64
N GLN A 112 -2.90 17.96 22.82
CA GLN A 112 -3.20 18.70 21.59
C GLN A 112 -3.64 20.15 21.87
N PRO A 113 -3.06 21.12 21.14
CA PRO A 113 -3.44 22.53 21.26
C PRO A 113 -4.84 22.78 20.67
N GLU A 114 -5.61 23.65 21.33
CA GLU A 114 -6.88 24.20 20.81
C GLU A 114 -6.63 25.49 20.01
N GLU A 115 -7.68 26.08 19.41
CA GLU A 115 -7.61 27.34 18.63
C GLU A 115 -6.98 28.51 19.41
N ASN A 116 -7.05 28.49 20.74
CA ASN A 116 -6.47 29.51 21.62
C ASN A 116 -4.98 29.30 21.94
N GLY A 117 -4.37 28.22 21.43
CA GLY A 117 -2.97 27.84 21.68
C GLY A 117 -2.74 27.08 22.99
N ASP A 118 -3.75 26.93 23.84
CA ASP A 118 -3.67 26.10 25.05
C ASP A 118 -4.07 24.66 24.76
N SER A 119 -3.48 23.70 25.47
CA SER A 119 -3.89 22.30 25.38
C SER A 119 -5.23 22.04 26.07
N GLN A 120 -5.94 20.98 25.65
CA GLN A 120 -7.19 20.55 26.31
C GLN A 120 -6.98 20.33 27.83
N LEU A 121 -5.80 19.84 28.22
CA LEU A 121 -5.40 19.68 29.61
C LEU A 121 -5.28 21.01 30.35
N ARG A 122 -4.60 22.01 29.77
CA ARG A 122 -4.51 23.35 30.35
C ARG A 122 -5.90 23.98 30.49
N ASN A 123 -6.77 23.78 29.51
CA ASN A 123 -8.17 24.24 29.58
C ASN A 123 -8.97 23.53 30.68
N PHE A 124 -8.74 22.23 30.92
CA PHE A 124 -9.30 21.54 32.09
C PHE A 124 -8.83 22.15 33.41
N LEU A 125 -7.51 22.34 33.58
CA LEU A 125 -6.96 22.96 34.80
C LEU A 125 -7.54 24.36 35.02
N ARG A 126 -7.66 25.16 33.94
CA ARG A 126 -8.24 26.50 33.94
C ARG A 126 -9.70 26.46 34.38
N ARG A 127 -10.53 25.61 33.76
CA ARG A 127 -11.96 25.48 34.10
C ARG A 127 -12.20 25.02 35.53
N VAL A 128 -11.29 24.24 36.14
CA VAL A 128 -11.36 23.91 37.56
C VAL A 128 -10.99 25.11 38.42
N CYS A 129 -9.91 25.84 38.07
CA CYS A 129 -9.46 27.02 38.82
C CYS A 129 -10.48 28.18 38.76
N ASP A 130 -11.14 28.38 37.62
CA ASP A 130 -12.15 29.42 37.38
C ASP A 130 -13.45 29.23 38.20
N ARG A 131 -13.58 28.11 38.92
CA ARG A 131 -14.69 27.86 39.86
C ARG A 131 -14.45 28.46 41.25
N ASP A 132 -13.39 29.25 41.43
CA ASP A 132 -12.99 29.86 42.70
C ASP A 132 -12.77 28.85 43.85
N VAL A 133 -12.37 27.62 43.50
CA VAL A 133 -12.11 26.53 44.46
C VAL A 133 -10.62 26.31 44.76
N VAL A 134 -9.73 26.99 44.03
CA VAL A 134 -8.27 26.95 44.22
C VAL A 134 -7.77 28.36 44.51
N ASP A 135 -6.80 28.50 45.43
CA ASP A 135 -6.21 29.80 45.74
C ASP A 135 -5.64 30.47 44.46
N PRO A 136 -5.91 31.77 44.21
CA PRO A 136 -5.49 32.45 42.97
C PRO A 136 -3.98 32.43 42.72
N ARG A 137 -3.13 32.41 43.76
CA ARG A 137 -1.67 32.33 43.59
C ARG A 137 -1.26 30.93 43.15
N CYS A 138 -1.88 29.89 43.72
CA CYS A 138 -1.71 28.51 43.28
C CYS A 138 -2.22 28.30 41.85
N ALA A 139 -3.39 28.84 41.51
CA ALA A 139 -3.96 28.76 40.17
C ALA A 139 -3.01 29.34 39.11
N LYS A 140 -2.37 30.49 39.38
CA LYS A 140 -1.37 31.08 38.47
C LYS A 140 -0.19 30.14 38.20
N VAL A 141 0.29 29.42 39.21
CA VAL A 141 1.39 28.45 39.06
C VAL A 141 0.94 27.21 38.28
N LEU A 142 -0.26 26.69 38.58
CA LEU A 142 -0.83 25.52 37.91
C LEU A 142 -1.05 25.77 36.41
N LEU A 143 -1.50 26.97 36.03
CA LEU A 143 -1.73 27.35 34.63
C LEU A 143 -0.45 27.78 33.92
N GLY A 144 0.51 28.35 34.64
CA GLY A 144 1.79 28.79 34.10
C GLY A 144 2.83 27.68 33.93
N GLY A 145 2.61 26.48 34.48
CA GLY A 145 3.47 25.31 34.24
C GLY A 145 4.89 25.36 34.82
N HIS A 146 5.29 26.46 35.48
CA HIS A 146 6.63 26.66 36.04
C HIS A 146 6.64 26.72 37.57
N GLY A 147 7.70 26.18 38.20
CA GLY A 147 7.87 26.26 39.65
C GLY A 147 6.83 25.46 40.44
N LEU A 148 6.28 24.41 39.83
CA LEU A 148 5.33 23.51 40.47
C LEU A 148 5.99 22.84 41.70
N ASN A 149 5.21 22.67 42.78
CA ASN A 149 5.60 21.90 43.94
C ASN A 149 4.38 21.13 44.47
N ARG A 150 4.62 20.19 45.38
CA ARG A 150 3.57 19.35 45.97
C ARG A 150 2.40 20.15 46.56
N GLY A 151 2.66 21.30 47.19
CA GLY A 151 1.63 22.15 47.79
C GLY A 151 0.63 22.68 46.75
N HIS A 152 1.09 23.04 45.56
CA HIS A 152 0.23 23.46 44.46
C HIS A 152 -0.66 22.31 43.96
N VAL A 153 -0.10 21.11 43.84
CA VAL A 153 -0.84 19.90 43.44
C VAL A 153 -1.88 19.52 44.51
N ASP A 154 -1.51 19.58 45.79
CA ASP A 154 -2.42 19.33 46.92
C ASP A 154 -3.58 20.33 46.94
N ALA A 155 -3.32 21.61 46.63
CA ALA A 155 -4.35 22.65 46.52
C ALA A 155 -5.32 22.36 45.36
N PHE A 156 -4.82 21.91 44.21
CA PHE A 156 -5.68 21.51 43.09
C PHE A 156 -6.61 20.35 43.46
N VAL A 157 -6.07 19.28 44.07
CA VAL A 157 -6.88 18.13 44.52
C VAL A 157 -7.88 18.51 45.60
N ALA A 158 -7.54 19.48 46.47
CA ALA A 158 -8.48 20.03 47.45
C ALA A 158 -9.62 20.80 46.78
N GLY A 159 -9.32 21.60 45.74
CA GLY A 159 -10.33 22.29 44.93
C GLY A 159 -11.28 21.32 44.22
N LEU A 160 -10.75 20.24 43.63
CA LEU A 160 -11.58 19.16 43.06
C LEU A 160 -12.51 18.54 44.08
N ARG A 161 -12.04 18.34 45.33
CA ARG A 161 -12.87 17.80 46.41
C ARG A 161 -14.02 18.73 46.81
N ALA A 162 -13.86 20.04 46.66
CA ALA A 162 -14.93 21.00 46.88
C ALA A 162 -16.00 20.96 45.77
N LEU A 163 -15.60 20.64 44.53
CA LEU A 163 -16.51 20.48 43.39
C LEU A 163 -17.27 19.15 43.43
N ASP A 164 -16.55 18.04 43.56
CA ASP A 164 -17.12 16.70 43.68
C ASP A 164 -16.25 15.83 44.61
N ARG A 165 -16.77 15.59 45.81
CA ARG A 165 -16.06 14.83 46.84
C ARG A 165 -15.83 13.37 46.45
N GLN A 166 -16.73 12.77 45.68
CA GLN A 166 -16.63 11.37 45.28
C GLN A 166 -15.58 11.21 44.18
N VAL A 167 -15.66 12.02 43.12
CA VAL A 167 -14.68 11.98 42.01
C VAL A 167 -13.27 12.30 42.52
N ALA A 168 -13.12 13.32 43.36
CA ALA A 168 -11.82 13.67 43.94
C ALA A 168 -11.23 12.58 44.86
N LYS A 169 -12.07 11.71 45.45
CA LYS A 169 -11.61 10.57 46.26
C LYS A 169 -11.20 9.39 45.38
N GLU A 170 -11.97 9.13 44.32
CA GLU A 170 -11.73 8.00 43.41
C GLU A 170 -10.52 8.23 42.49
N CYS A 171 -10.36 9.47 42.02
CA CYS A 171 -9.45 9.84 40.94
C CYS A 171 -8.30 10.77 41.41
N SER A 172 -8.00 10.84 42.71
CA SER A 172 -7.01 11.79 43.26
C SER A 172 -5.62 11.64 42.64
N ASP A 173 -5.16 10.41 42.44
CA ASP A 173 -3.82 10.13 41.92
C ASP A 173 -3.74 10.47 40.42
N ALA A 174 -4.80 10.18 39.64
CA ALA A 174 -4.91 10.61 38.25
C ALA A 174 -4.95 12.15 38.12
N ALA A 175 -5.68 12.84 39.01
CA ALA A 175 -5.69 14.30 39.02
C ALA A 175 -4.31 14.91 39.31
N ARG A 176 -3.51 14.27 40.18
CA ARG A 176 -2.12 14.68 40.42
C ARG A 176 -1.28 14.51 39.18
N ALA A 177 -1.35 13.33 38.56
CA ALA A 177 -0.60 13.02 37.34
C ALA A 177 -0.93 13.98 36.20
N LEU A 178 -2.21 14.36 36.02
CA LEU A 178 -2.63 15.36 35.04
C LEU A 178 -2.02 16.75 35.30
N VAL A 179 -1.86 17.16 36.57
CA VAL A 179 -1.18 18.43 36.89
C VAL A 179 0.31 18.35 36.57
N LEU A 180 0.97 17.23 36.85
CA LEU A 180 2.39 17.02 36.51
C LEU A 180 2.60 16.99 34.99
N TYR A 181 1.70 16.34 34.27
CA TYR A 181 1.69 16.23 32.80
C TYR A 181 1.42 17.57 32.09
N ALA A 182 0.88 18.57 32.80
CA ALA A 182 0.66 19.91 32.27
C ALA A 182 1.87 20.85 32.42
N THR A 183 2.93 20.42 33.11
CA THR A 183 4.10 21.26 33.38
C THR A 183 5.04 21.38 32.19
N GLU A 184 5.81 22.47 32.16
CA GLU A 184 6.85 22.71 31.15
C GLU A 184 8.20 22.09 31.53
N SER A 185 8.32 21.50 32.72
CA SER A 185 9.53 20.81 33.15
C SER A 185 9.48 19.38 32.63
N ASP A 186 10.35 19.03 31.67
CA ASP A 186 10.48 17.68 31.10
C ASP A 186 10.44 16.57 32.16
N ILE A 187 11.27 16.66 33.20
CA ILE A 187 11.33 15.65 34.27
C ILE A 187 10.00 15.51 35.02
N THR A 188 9.32 16.61 35.31
CA THR A 188 8.05 16.58 36.06
C THR A 188 6.91 16.09 35.17
N ASN A 189 6.96 16.48 33.89
CA ASN A 189 6.05 16.03 32.85
C ASN A 189 6.13 14.50 32.68
N ASP A 190 7.35 13.98 32.51
CA ASP A 190 7.66 12.54 32.38
C ASP A 190 7.06 11.73 33.54
N ILE A 191 7.17 12.22 34.78
CA ILE A 191 6.60 11.57 35.97
C ILE A 191 5.06 11.47 35.90
N GLY A 192 4.41 12.54 35.44
CA GLY A 192 2.96 12.59 35.26
C GLY A 192 2.49 11.66 34.15
N GLU A 193 3.18 11.70 33.01
CA GLU A 193 2.89 10.88 31.85
C GLU A 193 3.06 9.39 32.13
N ASP A 194 4.13 8.99 32.83
CA ASP A 194 4.39 7.59 33.18
C ASP A 194 3.29 6.98 34.04
N TYR A 195 2.72 7.77 34.96
CA TYR A 195 1.55 7.34 35.72
C TYR A 195 0.34 7.13 34.79
N LEU A 196 0.13 8.00 33.81
CA LEU A 196 -0.98 7.89 32.86
C LEU A 196 -0.75 6.78 31.82
N GLU A 197 0.49 6.40 31.56
CA GLU A 197 0.88 5.26 30.69
C GLU A 197 0.75 3.92 31.40
N GLY A 198 0.90 3.87 32.72
CA GLY A 198 0.99 2.60 33.43
C GLY A 198 2.40 1.99 33.39
N PHE A 199 3.42 2.78 33.03
CA PHE A 199 4.78 2.29 32.83
C PHE A 199 5.40 1.86 34.18
N ALA A 200 5.79 0.59 34.29
CA ALA A 200 6.38 0.01 35.52
C ALA A 200 7.87 0.40 35.75
N GLY A 201 8.40 1.34 34.96
CA GLY A 201 9.83 1.64 34.87
C GLY A 201 10.40 2.62 35.90
N PHE A 202 9.56 3.33 36.64
CA PHE A 202 9.96 4.26 37.71
C PHE A 202 9.95 3.61 39.10
N GLU A 203 10.90 4.02 39.95
CA GLU A 203 10.87 3.61 41.35
C GLU A 203 9.67 4.26 42.07
N PRO A 204 8.90 3.51 42.89
CA PRO A 204 7.76 4.04 43.64
C PRO A 204 8.07 5.23 44.58
N GLY A 205 9.33 5.62 44.74
CA GLY A 205 9.79 6.74 45.55
C GLY A 205 9.39 8.11 44.97
N GLU A 206 9.48 8.30 43.66
CA GLU A 206 9.32 9.64 43.05
C GLU A 206 7.85 10.09 42.96
N TRP A 207 6.93 9.17 42.68
CA TRP A 207 5.49 9.43 42.75
C TRP A 207 5.04 9.86 44.16
N ARG A 208 5.68 9.34 45.22
CA ARG A 208 5.34 9.70 46.60
C ARG A 208 5.70 11.13 46.96
N GLU A 209 6.72 11.71 46.31
CA GLU A 209 7.10 13.10 46.52
C GLU A 209 5.96 14.04 46.13
N TRP A 210 5.28 13.72 45.02
CA TRP A 210 4.11 14.44 44.50
C TRP A 210 2.77 14.01 45.11
N GLY A 211 2.81 13.08 46.08
CA GLY A 211 1.65 12.62 46.82
C GLY A 211 0.78 11.59 46.09
N ILE A 212 1.27 11.02 44.99
CA ILE A 212 0.67 9.86 44.32
C ILE A 212 1.01 8.62 45.16
N ARG A 213 -0.02 7.93 45.65
CA ARG A 213 0.16 6.86 46.68
C ARG A 213 0.07 5.46 46.12
N ARG A 214 -0.64 5.29 45.01
CA ARG A 214 -0.90 3.99 44.39
C ARG A 214 -0.18 3.94 43.05
N PRO A 215 0.40 2.80 42.66
CA PRO A 215 0.86 2.62 41.30
C PRO A 215 -0.31 2.78 40.33
N PRO A 216 -0.03 3.10 39.07
CA PRO A 216 -1.07 3.22 38.06
C PRO A 216 -1.86 1.92 37.92
N ARG A 217 -3.17 2.06 37.71
CA ARG A 217 -4.10 0.94 37.55
C ARG A 217 -4.11 0.49 36.09
N SER A 218 -4.85 -0.57 35.76
CA SER A 218 -5.04 -1.00 34.36
C SER A 218 -5.48 0.16 33.45
N ALA A 219 -5.17 0.09 32.16
CA ALA A 219 -5.51 1.15 31.20
C ALA A 219 -7.00 1.55 31.23
N LEU A 220 -7.90 0.59 31.43
CA LEU A 220 -9.33 0.82 31.67
C LEU A 220 -9.59 1.79 32.82
N ALA A 221 -8.89 1.63 33.94
CA ALA A 221 -9.05 2.49 35.10
C ALA A 221 -8.49 3.90 34.85
N VAL A 222 -7.42 4.04 34.06
CA VAL A 222 -6.90 5.35 33.63
C VAL A 222 -7.93 6.06 32.75
N VAL A 223 -8.48 5.39 31.74
CA VAL A 223 -9.54 5.94 30.88
C VAL A 223 -10.75 6.39 31.71
N ARG A 224 -11.19 5.54 32.64
CA ARG A 224 -12.29 5.87 33.57
C ARG A 224 -11.98 7.10 34.42
N ASP A 225 -10.79 7.17 35.01
CA ASP A 225 -10.45 8.23 35.96
C ASP A 225 -10.24 9.57 35.23
N ILE A 226 -9.60 9.60 34.05
CA ILE A 226 -9.46 10.80 33.21
C ILE A 226 -10.84 11.30 32.75
N THR A 227 -11.67 10.44 32.15
CA THR A 227 -12.98 10.85 31.62
C THR A 227 -13.91 11.36 32.71
N LYS A 228 -13.89 10.75 33.91
CA LYS A 228 -14.63 11.26 35.08
C LYS A 228 -14.18 12.65 35.52
N LEU A 229 -12.88 12.93 35.52
CA LEU A 229 -12.34 14.24 35.88
C LEU A 229 -12.76 15.30 34.84
N LEU A 230 -12.60 15.02 33.55
CA LEU A 230 -12.99 15.92 32.47
C LEU A 230 -14.51 16.22 32.49
N ALA A 231 -15.33 15.19 32.72
CA ALA A 231 -16.79 15.29 32.81
C ALA A 231 -17.28 16.25 33.91
N MET A 232 -16.45 16.62 34.89
CA MET A 232 -16.79 17.63 35.90
C MET A 232 -16.92 19.04 35.30
N THR A 233 -16.24 19.29 34.18
CA THR A 233 -16.09 20.63 33.61
C THR A 233 -16.71 20.79 32.22
N GLY A 234 -16.91 19.70 31.47
CA GLY A 234 -17.54 19.73 30.14
C GLY A 234 -17.90 18.34 29.62
N PRO A 235 -18.64 18.24 28.50
CA PRO A 235 -18.91 16.97 27.83
C PRO A 235 -17.64 16.38 27.21
N VAL A 236 -17.58 15.06 27.10
CA VAL A 236 -16.46 14.34 26.44
C VAL A 236 -16.97 13.68 25.17
N VAL A 237 -16.18 13.68 24.10
CA VAL A 237 -16.46 12.93 22.88
C VAL A 237 -15.26 12.05 22.55
N ILE A 238 -15.51 10.75 22.39
CA ILE A 238 -14.52 9.76 21.98
C ILE A 238 -14.92 9.26 20.60
N CYS A 239 -14.11 9.59 19.60
CA CYS A 239 -14.25 9.09 18.25
C CYS A 239 -13.38 7.85 18.06
N VAL A 240 -13.90 6.80 17.42
CA VAL A 240 -13.16 5.57 17.07
C VAL A 240 -13.12 5.45 15.55
N ASP A 241 -11.92 5.38 14.99
CA ASP A 241 -11.67 5.25 13.53
C ASP A 241 -10.72 4.06 13.26
N GLN A 242 -10.51 3.71 11.99
CA GLN A 242 -9.57 2.67 11.51
C GLN A 242 -9.84 1.23 12.00
N LEU A 243 -11.03 0.95 12.55
CA LEU A 243 -11.49 -0.41 12.87
C LEU A 243 -11.42 -1.36 11.65
N ASP A 244 -11.61 -0.80 10.45
CA ASP A 244 -11.63 -1.52 9.19
C ASP A 244 -10.30 -2.22 8.89
N THR A 245 -9.18 -1.53 9.13
CA THR A 245 -7.82 -2.04 8.91
C THR A 245 -7.48 -3.18 9.87
N LEU A 246 -7.84 -3.02 11.15
CA LEU A 246 -7.60 -4.03 12.18
C LEU A 246 -8.37 -5.33 11.90
N ILE A 247 -9.61 -5.22 11.45
CA ILE A 247 -10.48 -6.36 11.10
C ILE A 247 -10.03 -7.05 9.80
N ALA A 248 -9.51 -6.27 8.83
CA ALA A 248 -8.90 -6.82 7.62
C ALA A 248 -7.62 -7.62 7.92
N ARG A 249 -6.78 -7.15 8.85
CA ARG A 249 -5.54 -7.83 9.27
C ARG A 249 -5.82 -9.15 10.00
N THR A 250 -6.83 -9.20 10.87
CA THR A 250 -7.19 -10.43 11.60
C THR A 250 -7.72 -11.53 10.68
N SER A 251 -8.39 -11.18 9.59
CA SER A 251 -8.86 -12.16 8.60
C SER A 251 -7.74 -12.82 7.78
N ARG A 252 -6.49 -12.30 7.84
CA ARG A 252 -5.35 -12.73 7.02
C ARG A 252 -4.23 -13.43 7.79
N THR A 253 -4.08 -13.16 9.10
CA THR A 253 -2.83 -13.47 9.83
C THR A 253 -3.00 -14.46 10.98
N THR A 254 -4.23 -14.74 11.42
CA THR A 254 -4.50 -15.68 12.52
C THR A 254 -5.55 -16.72 12.09
N GLY A 255 -5.50 -17.93 12.64
CA GLY A 255 -6.55 -18.92 12.41
C GLY A 255 -7.93 -18.34 12.79
N ASN A 256 -9.01 -18.77 12.13
CA ASN A 256 -10.35 -18.18 12.29
C ASN A 256 -10.79 -17.93 13.76
N ALA A 257 -10.33 -18.76 14.71
CA ALA A 257 -10.68 -18.63 16.13
C ALA A 257 -10.06 -17.40 16.84
N ASP A 258 -8.80 -17.06 16.56
CA ASP A 258 -8.12 -15.93 17.21
C ASP A 258 -8.59 -14.59 16.64
N GLY A 259 -8.91 -14.54 15.35
CA GLY A 259 -9.53 -13.38 14.70
C GLY A 259 -10.91 -13.07 15.28
N GLU A 260 -11.75 -14.08 15.49
CA GLU A 260 -13.07 -13.93 16.12
C GLU A 260 -12.96 -13.47 17.59
N LEU A 261 -11.99 -14.00 18.35
CA LEU A 261 -11.73 -13.58 19.73
C LEU A 261 -11.37 -12.09 19.81
N LEU A 262 -10.57 -11.61 18.86
CA LEU A 262 -10.13 -10.22 18.82
C LEU A 262 -11.28 -9.25 18.51
N VAL A 263 -12.12 -9.59 17.54
CA VAL A 263 -13.31 -8.78 17.22
C VAL A 263 -14.27 -8.78 18.41
N ALA A 264 -14.39 -9.89 19.15
CA ALA A 264 -15.17 -9.96 20.37
C ALA A 264 -14.62 -9.03 21.48
N GLN A 265 -13.29 -8.96 21.66
CA GLN A 265 -12.66 -8.05 22.63
C GLN A 265 -12.88 -6.58 22.27
N VAL A 266 -12.78 -6.21 20.99
CA VAL A 266 -13.07 -4.85 20.52
C VAL A 266 -14.54 -4.51 20.72
N ALA A 267 -15.45 -5.44 20.39
CA ALA A 267 -16.88 -5.26 20.61
C ALA A 267 -17.19 -5.05 22.10
N ASP A 268 -16.63 -5.87 22.99
CA ASP A 268 -16.80 -5.74 24.45
C ASP A 268 -16.26 -4.41 24.99
N GLY A 269 -15.09 -3.97 24.53
CA GLY A 269 -14.50 -2.68 24.86
C GLY A 269 -15.40 -1.50 24.46
N LEU A 270 -15.92 -1.53 23.23
CA LEU A 270 -16.86 -0.52 22.71
C LEU A 270 -18.17 -0.50 23.51
N MET A 271 -18.71 -1.66 23.86
CA MET A 271 -19.92 -1.74 24.68
C MET A 271 -19.67 -1.20 26.10
N SER A 272 -18.49 -1.48 26.66
CA SER A 272 -18.09 -1.07 28.00
C SER A 272 -17.80 0.43 28.12
N LEU A 273 -17.38 1.12 27.06
CA LEU A 273 -17.08 2.56 27.08
C LEU A 273 -18.22 3.39 27.67
N ARG A 274 -19.47 3.12 27.28
CA ARG A 274 -20.64 3.85 27.79
C ARG A 274 -20.86 3.66 29.29
N GLU A 275 -20.53 2.48 29.83
CA GLU A 275 -20.72 2.16 31.25
C GLU A 275 -19.64 2.77 32.14
N ILE A 276 -18.39 2.77 31.67
CA ILE A 276 -17.27 3.21 32.49
C ILE A 276 -17.08 4.74 32.46
N THR A 277 -17.47 5.39 31.35
CA THR A 277 -17.30 6.83 31.17
C THR A 277 -18.50 7.62 31.71
N ARG A 278 -18.36 8.94 31.82
CA ARG A 278 -19.45 9.85 32.23
C ARG A 278 -19.55 11.02 31.27
N ARG A 279 -20.78 11.41 30.92
CA ARG A 279 -21.05 12.53 29.99
C ARG A 279 -20.23 12.40 28.70
N THR A 280 -20.08 11.16 28.20
CA THR A 280 -19.22 10.85 27.07
C THR A 280 -20.04 10.36 25.88
N LEU A 281 -19.98 11.07 24.76
CA LEU A 281 -20.53 10.58 23.49
C LEU A 281 -19.47 9.74 22.77
N THR A 282 -19.79 8.48 22.47
CA THR A 282 -18.94 7.64 21.61
C THR A 282 -19.42 7.76 20.17
N VAL A 283 -18.53 8.11 19.25
CA VAL A 283 -18.82 8.18 17.81
C VAL A 283 -17.88 7.22 17.08
N MET A 284 -18.42 6.26 16.35
CA MET A 284 -17.61 5.27 15.64
C MET A 284 -17.76 5.45 14.14
N ALA A 285 -16.65 5.56 13.43
CA ALA A 285 -16.58 5.65 11.97
C ALA A 285 -16.00 4.34 11.39
N CYS A 286 -16.76 3.64 10.56
CA CYS A 286 -16.34 2.35 9.98
C CYS A 286 -17.05 2.03 8.65
N LEU A 287 -16.58 1.02 7.94
CA LEU A 287 -17.26 0.44 6.77
C LEU A 287 -18.50 -0.33 7.21
N SER A 288 -19.49 -0.45 6.32
CA SER A 288 -20.72 -1.19 6.60
C SER A 288 -20.48 -2.66 6.97
N ASN A 289 -19.48 -3.29 6.33
CA ASN A 289 -19.13 -4.69 6.59
C ASN A 289 -18.55 -4.86 8.01
N THR A 290 -17.64 -3.98 8.39
CA THR A 290 -17.01 -3.94 9.72
C THR A 290 -18.04 -3.81 10.83
N TRP A 291 -19.01 -2.89 10.69
CA TRP A 291 -20.09 -2.79 11.65
C TRP A 291 -20.95 -4.06 11.71
N THR A 292 -21.25 -4.66 10.56
CA THR A 292 -22.03 -5.90 10.50
C THR A 292 -21.36 -7.01 11.30
N GLN A 293 -20.04 -7.16 11.19
CA GLN A 293 -19.28 -8.14 11.97
C GLN A 293 -19.33 -7.84 13.48
N ILE A 294 -19.03 -6.61 13.90
CA ILE A 294 -19.10 -6.21 15.32
C ILE A 294 -20.51 -6.43 15.89
N SER A 295 -21.55 -6.04 15.14
CA SER A 295 -22.94 -6.17 15.57
C SER A 295 -23.41 -7.63 15.67
N SER A 296 -22.89 -8.52 14.82
CA SER A 296 -23.22 -9.94 14.83
C SER A 296 -22.68 -10.70 16.04
N ILE A 297 -21.54 -10.25 16.59
CA ILE A 297 -20.90 -10.86 17.76
C ILE A 297 -21.55 -10.36 19.06
N ALA A 298 -22.00 -9.10 19.10
CA ALA A 298 -22.59 -8.47 20.27
C ALA A 298 -24.14 -8.56 20.36
N ALA A 299 -24.73 -9.55 19.67
CA ALA A 299 -26.10 -9.60 19.13
C ALA A 299 -27.29 -9.15 20.02
N ASP A 300 -27.16 -9.06 21.35
CA ASP A 300 -28.28 -8.78 22.26
C ASP A 300 -28.29 -7.37 22.90
N SER A 301 -27.23 -6.55 22.79
CA SER A 301 -27.17 -5.23 23.49
C SER A 301 -26.80 -4.02 22.61
N VAL A 302 -26.56 -4.24 21.32
CA VAL A 302 -26.10 -3.20 20.38
C VAL A 302 -27.12 -2.08 20.18
N PRO A 303 -28.41 -2.34 19.91
CA PRO A 303 -29.40 -1.28 19.63
C PRO A 303 -29.64 -0.35 20.83
N ASP A 304 -29.42 -0.85 22.06
CA ASP A 304 -29.60 -0.08 23.29
C ASP A 304 -28.40 0.83 23.62
N ARG A 305 -27.26 0.62 22.94
CA ARG A 305 -25.99 1.32 23.20
C ARG A 305 -25.51 2.17 22.03
N PHE A 306 -25.85 1.79 20.80
CA PHE A 306 -25.45 2.49 19.59
C PHE A 306 -26.63 2.71 18.65
N ARG A 307 -26.72 3.93 18.12
CA ARG A 307 -27.65 4.31 17.05
C ARG A 307 -26.91 4.39 15.73
N GLU A 308 -27.41 3.67 14.75
CA GLU A 308 -26.89 3.73 13.39
C GLU A 308 -27.35 5.00 12.68
N LEU A 309 -26.41 5.72 12.08
CA LEU A 309 -26.68 6.81 11.15
C LEU A 309 -26.41 6.29 9.73
N HIS A 310 -27.39 6.46 8.84
CA HIS A 310 -27.28 6.00 7.46
C HIS A 310 -26.26 6.82 6.66
N THR A 311 -25.60 6.09 5.77
CA THR A 311 -24.48 6.36 4.85
C THR A 311 -24.02 7.82 4.69
N LEU A 312 -22.74 8.08 4.99
CA LEU A 312 -21.98 9.22 4.44
C LEU A 312 -22.00 9.10 2.91
N GLY A 313 -22.95 9.78 2.29
CA GLY A 313 -23.25 9.67 0.86
C GLY A 313 -22.29 10.47 -0.01
N ARG A 314 -22.33 10.14 -1.31
CA ARG A 314 -21.76 10.92 -2.40
C ARG A 314 -22.29 12.36 -2.34
N VAL A 315 -21.57 13.31 -2.93
CA VAL A 315 -22.10 14.67 -3.13
C VAL A 315 -23.32 14.53 -4.04
N VAL A 316 -24.53 14.62 -3.47
CA VAL A 316 -25.80 14.42 -4.20
C VAL A 316 -26.28 15.69 -4.90
N ASP A 317 -25.82 16.84 -4.45
CA ASP A 317 -26.22 18.15 -4.96
C ASP A 317 -25.00 18.87 -5.58
N GLY A 318 -25.14 19.27 -6.84
CA GLY A 318 -24.13 20.05 -7.56
C GLY A 318 -23.80 21.36 -6.87
N ALA A 319 -24.73 21.99 -6.14
CA ALA A 319 -24.47 23.19 -5.35
C ALA A 319 -23.49 22.93 -4.20
N VAL A 320 -23.59 21.77 -3.54
CA VAL A 320 -22.64 21.34 -2.51
C VAL A 320 -21.28 21.01 -3.12
N GLY A 321 -21.28 20.37 -4.30
CA GLY A 321 -20.06 20.13 -5.09
C GLY A 321 -19.35 21.42 -5.46
N ARG A 322 -20.11 22.42 -5.92
CA ARG A 322 -19.59 23.76 -6.25
C ARG A 322 -18.99 24.44 -5.03
N ALA A 323 -19.71 24.48 -3.91
CA ALA A 323 -19.22 25.09 -2.68
C ALA A 323 -17.91 24.43 -2.18
N LEU A 324 -17.79 23.10 -2.31
CA LEU A 324 -16.56 22.36 -1.98
C LEU A 324 -15.38 22.83 -2.83
N VAL A 325 -15.60 22.99 -4.13
CA VAL A 325 -14.57 23.41 -5.08
C VAL A 325 -14.19 24.86 -4.88
N GLU A 326 -15.17 25.77 -4.79
CA GLU A 326 -14.95 27.21 -4.58
C GLU A 326 -14.15 27.47 -3.31
N LYS A 327 -14.51 26.80 -2.20
CA LYS A 327 -13.80 26.99 -0.93
C LYS A 327 -12.38 26.44 -0.97
N ARG A 328 -12.19 25.31 -1.65
CA ARG A 328 -10.87 24.67 -1.75
C ARG A 328 -9.90 25.42 -2.65
N LEU A 329 -10.39 25.93 -3.78
CA LEU A 329 -9.61 26.74 -4.70
C LEU A 329 -9.40 28.16 -4.16
N GLY A 330 -10.41 28.74 -3.50
CA GLY A 330 -10.35 30.08 -2.91
C GLY A 330 -9.20 30.25 -1.92
N VAL A 331 -9.00 29.29 -1.00
CA VAL A 331 -7.87 29.29 -0.06
C VAL A 331 -6.53 29.32 -0.80
N ALA A 332 -6.41 28.54 -1.88
CA ALA A 332 -5.20 28.50 -2.68
C ALA A 332 -4.98 29.82 -3.42
N TYR A 333 -6.03 30.43 -3.98
CA TYR A 333 -5.95 31.71 -4.67
C TYR A 333 -5.66 32.90 -3.75
N GLU A 334 -6.23 32.93 -2.56
CA GLU A 334 -5.92 33.92 -1.53
C GLU A 334 -4.43 33.87 -1.14
N GLY A 335 -3.91 32.66 -0.89
CA GLY A 335 -2.49 32.45 -0.62
C GLY A 335 -1.57 32.88 -1.76
N MET A 336 -2.03 32.78 -3.01
CA MET A 336 -1.30 33.23 -4.20
C MET A 336 -1.51 34.73 -4.52
N ARG A 337 -2.43 35.42 -3.84
CA ARG A 337 -2.93 36.76 -4.22
C ARG A 337 -3.37 36.81 -5.68
N PHE A 338 -3.96 35.72 -6.16
CA PHE A 338 -4.50 35.59 -7.51
C PHE A 338 -6.01 35.86 -7.46
N THR A 339 -6.53 36.66 -8.38
CA THR A 339 -7.98 36.90 -8.51
C THR A 339 -8.49 36.05 -9.66
N PRO A 340 -9.19 34.93 -9.40
CA PRO A 340 -9.71 34.08 -10.46
C PRO A 340 -10.88 34.75 -11.19
N PRO A 341 -11.16 34.39 -12.47
CA PRO A 341 -12.32 34.89 -13.21
C PRO A 341 -13.67 34.63 -12.52
N HIS A 342 -13.80 33.49 -11.85
CA HIS A 342 -14.92 33.15 -10.96
C HIS A 342 -14.43 32.21 -9.84
N PRO A 343 -15.17 32.05 -8.73
CA PRO A 343 -14.67 31.35 -7.54
C PRO A 343 -14.33 29.86 -7.75
N SER A 344 -14.98 29.19 -8.71
CA SER A 344 -14.75 27.78 -9.04
C SER A 344 -13.72 27.56 -10.16
N TRP A 345 -13.10 28.62 -10.69
CA TRP A 345 -12.17 28.53 -11.83
C TRP A 345 -11.02 27.55 -11.50
N PRO A 346 -10.58 26.66 -12.40
CA PRO A 346 -10.91 26.58 -13.84
C PRO A 346 -12.14 25.70 -14.17
N ILE A 347 -13.11 25.56 -13.27
CA ILE A 347 -14.32 24.74 -13.48
C ILE A 347 -15.52 25.66 -13.68
N ALA A 348 -16.10 25.65 -14.88
CA ALA A 348 -17.22 26.52 -15.22
C ALA A 348 -18.38 26.31 -14.22
N PRO A 349 -19.07 27.39 -13.78
CA PRO A 349 -20.22 27.25 -12.87
C PRO A 349 -21.30 26.30 -13.39
N THR A 350 -21.48 26.24 -14.71
CA THR A 350 -22.43 25.35 -15.40
C THR A 350 -22.11 23.86 -15.24
N ALA A 351 -20.86 23.50 -14.91
CA ALA A 351 -20.48 22.11 -14.66
C ALA A 351 -21.15 21.51 -13.41
N PHE A 352 -21.71 22.37 -12.54
CA PHE A 352 -22.43 21.98 -11.33
C PHE A 352 -23.95 22.07 -11.47
N GLU A 353 -24.47 22.36 -12.67
CA GLU A 353 -25.90 22.51 -12.97
C GLU A 353 -26.50 21.18 -13.50
N ASP A 354 -27.58 21.20 -14.29
CA ASP A 354 -28.34 20.00 -14.71
C ASP A 354 -27.44 18.91 -15.34
N GLY A 355 -27.42 17.71 -14.73
CA GLY A 355 -26.59 16.57 -15.17
C GLY A 355 -25.52 16.08 -14.17
N TRP A 356 -25.54 16.56 -12.92
CA TRP A 356 -24.62 16.15 -11.85
C TRP A 356 -24.66 14.64 -11.57
N GLU A 357 -23.50 13.97 -11.67
CA GLU A 357 -23.32 12.59 -11.22
C GLU A 357 -22.97 12.54 -9.73
N GLU A 358 -23.67 11.71 -8.98
CA GLU A 358 -23.32 11.42 -7.60
C GLU A 358 -21.90 10.82 -7.52
N MET A 359 -20.95 11.58 -6.97
CA MET A 359 -19.57 11.18 -6.77
C MET A 359 -19.08 11.56 -5.37
N THR A 360 -18.08 10.84 -4.86
CA THR A 360 -17.46 11.17 -3.58
C THR A 360 -16.63 12.46 -3.69
N PRO A 361 -16.42 13.22 -2.59
CA PRO A 361 -15.52 14.38 -2.58
C PRO A 361 -14.14 14.06 -3.15
N ARG A 362 -13.61 12.87 -2.85
CA ARG A 362 -12.31 12.40 -3.36
C ARG A 362 -12.31 12.20 -4.88
N GLU A 363 -13.36 11.63 -5.44
CA GLU A 363 -13.51 11.45 -6.90
C GLU A 363 -13.63 12.79 -7.62
N LEU A 364 -14.44 13.71 -7.09
CA LEU A 364 -14.59 15.07 -7.63
C LEU A 364 -13.25 15.79 -7.72
N LEU A 365 -12.48 15.76 -6.63
CA LEU A 365 -11.17 16.38 -6.57
C LEU A 365 -10.19 15.72 -7.55
N LYS A 366 -10.15 14.38 -7.63
CA LYS A 366 -9.31 13.67 -8.63
C LYS A 366 -9.61 14.11 -10.06
N ARG A 367 -10.89 14.29 -10.43
CA ARG A 367 -11.29 14.79 -11.76
C ARG A 367 -10.78 16.22 -12.00
N ILE A 368 -10.87 17.08 -11.01
CA ILE A 368 -10.34 18.46 -11.07
C ILE A 368 -8.83 18.48 -11.22
N GLY A 369 -8.10 17.65 -10.47
CA GLY A 369 -6.65 17.49 -10.62
C GLY A 369 -6.25 17.09 -12.03
N THR A 370 -6.96 16.10 -12.58
CA THR A 370 -6.75 15.61 -13.94
C THR A 370 -6.95 16.73 -14.98
N HIS A 371 -7.97 17.58 -14.79
CA HIS A 371 -8.23 18.74 -15.67
C HIS A 371 -7.14 19.80 -15.58
N ILE A 372 -6.69 20.14 -14.38
CA ILE A 372 -5.62 21.12 -14.16
C ILE A 372 -4.31 20.62 -14.79
N GLU A 373 -3.95 19.35 -14.61
CA GLU A 373 -2.81 18.74 -15.29
C GLU A 373 -2.95 18.74 -16.82
N ALA A 374 -4.16 18.61 -17.35
CA ALA A 374 -4.40 18.74 -18.79
C ALA A 374 -4.15 20.18 -19.29
N CYS A 375 -4.63 21.20 -18.56
CA CYS A 375 -4.35 22.60 -18.86
C CYS A 375 -2.84 22.90 -18.83
N LEU A 376 -2.15 22.44 -17.79
CA LEU A 376 -0.70 22.63 -17.63
C LEU A 376 0.12 21.95 -18.72
N ARG A 377 -0.24 20.73 -19.10
CA ARG A 377 0.42 20.02 -20.22
C ARG A 377 0.20 20.71 -21.56
N SER A 378 -1.00 21.23 -21.79
CA SER A 378 -1.35 21.90 -23.05
C SER A 378 -0.78 23.32 -23.17
N GLY A 379 -0.42 23.95 -22.04
CA GLY A 379 -0.02 25.36 -22.01
C GLY A 379 -1.17 26.32 -22.33
N VAL A 380 -2.42 25.86 -22.30
CA VAL A 380 -3.63 26.65 -22.53
C VAL A 380 -4.61 26.37 -21.39
N VAL A 381 -5.13 27.44 -20.77
CA VAL A 381 -6.19 27.28 -19.76
C VAL A 381 -7.54 27.14 -20.45
N THR A 382 -8.25 26.06 -20.14
CA THR A 382 -9.63 25.83 -20.58
C THR A 382 -10.52 25.57 -19.38
N GLU A 383 -11.76 26.05 -19.41
CA GLU A 383 -12.71 25.78 -18.33
C GLU A 383 -13.39 24.41 -18.51
N LEU A 384 -13.48 23.65 -17.42
CA LEU A 384 -14.21 22.39 -17.41
C LEU A 384 -15.72 22.67 -17.38
N ALA A 385 -16.43 22.35 -18.46
CA ALA A 385 -17.86 22.63 -18.60
C ALA A 385 -18.78 21.51 -18.11
N SER A 386 -18.28 20.29 -17.97
CA SER A 386 -19.03 19.12 -17.48
C SER A 386 -18.09 18.09 -16.85
N PHE A 387 -18.58 17.36 -15.84
CA PHE A 387 -17.87 16.22 -15.25
C PHE A 387 -18.15 14.89 -15.97
N THR A 388 -19.05 14.86 -16.96
CA THR A 388 -19.52 13.66 -17.67
C THR A 388 -18.96 13.50 -19.10
N GLU A 389 -18.39 14.55 -19.70
CA GLU A 389 -17.84 14.50 -21.06
C GLU A 389 -16.31 14.58 -21.08
N ASP A 390 -15.68 13.63 -21.80
CA ASP A 390 -14.34 13.79 -22.38
C ASP A 390 -14.40 14.89 -23.46
N GLY A 391 -14.35 16.16 -23.04
CA GLY A 391 -14.43 17.30 -23.94
C GLY A 391 -13.27 17.38 -24.97
N PRO A 392 -13.45 18.11 -26.08
CA PRO A 392 -12.47 18.17 -27.17
C PRO A 392 -11.16 18.82 -26.68
N ARG A 393 -10.04 18.11 -26.76
CA ARG A 393 -8.73 18.64 -26.36
C ARG A 393 -8.14 19.55 -27.44
N PRO A 394 -7.72 20.80 -27.11
CA PRO A 394 -6.99 21.66 -28.01
C PRO A 394 -5.64 21.04 -28.42
N VAL A 395 -5.28 21.23 -29.69
CA VAL A 395 -3.97 20.90 -30.24
C VAL A 395 -2.94 21.89 -29.68
N ALA A 396 -1.85 21.39 -29.09
CA ALA A 396 -0.79 22.22 -28.54
C ALA A 396 0.02 22.94 -29.66
N PRO A 397 0.39 24.22 -29.49
CA PRO A 397 1.37 24.87 -30.35
C PRO A 397 2.78 24.36 -30.06
N ALA A 398 3.64 24.36 -31.09
CA ALA A 398 5.04 23.92 -31.01
C ALA A 398 5.83 24.75 -29.98
N ARG A 399 6.57 24.08 -29.09
CA ARG A 399 7.50 24.72 -28.14
C ARG A 399 8.80 25.18 -28.84
N PRO A 400 9.40 26.31 -28.42
CA PRO A 400 10.70 26.75 -28.92
C PRO A 400 11.85 25.87 -28.40
N GLU A 401 12.94 25.81 -29.17
CA GLU A 401 14.15 25.00 -28.90
C GLU A 401 14.83 25.33 -27.54
N PRO A 402 15.49 24.35 -26.88
CA PRO A 402 16.07 24.56 -25.57
C PRO A 402 17.42 25.32 -25.61
N ALA A 403 17.55 26.29 -24.70
CA ALA A 403 18.82 26.95 -24.36
C ALA A 403 19.76 26.00 -23.58
N PRO A 404 21.09 26.27 -23.53
CA PRO A 404 22.05 25.40 -22.85
C PRO A 404 21.92 25.49 -21.33
N ASP A 405 21.89 24.32 -20.69
CA ASP A 405 21.76 24.03 -19.24
C ASP A 405 20.60 24.70 -18.49
N ARG A 406 19.41 24.10 -18.61
CA ARG A 406 18.15 24.53 -17.99
C ARG A 406 18.14 24.64 -16.45
N PHE A 407 19.16 24.12 -15.74
CA PHE A 407 19.14 23.98 -14.27
C PHE A 407 20.19 24.81 -13.52
N ALA A 408 21.10 25.50 -14.22
CA ALA A 408 22.22 26.20 -13.59
C ALA A 408 21.81 27.24 -12.53
N GLU A 409 20.68 27.93 -12.71
CA GLU A 409 20.17 28.90 -11.73
C GLU A 409 19.68 28.24 -10.43
N LEU A 410 19.03 27.06 -10.54
CA LEU A 410 18.58 26.27 -9.41
C LEU A 410 19.77 25.64 -8.66
N ASP A 411 20.78 25.16 -9.39
CA ASP A 411 22.03 24.65 -8.80
C ASP A 411 22.73 25.74 -7.96
N ALA A 412 22.85 26.97 -8.49
CA ALA A 412 23.44 28.09 -7.78
C ALA A 412 22.61 28.54 -6.56
N ARG A 413 21.28 28.48 -6.65
CA ARG A 413 20.40 28.79 -5.51
C ARG A 413 20.51 27.73 -4.41
N PHE A 414 20.47 26.45 -4.76
CA PHE A 414 20.65 25.36 -3.80
C PHE A 414 21.98 25.48 -3.05
N ALA A 415 23.07 25.80 -3.75
CA ALA A 415 24.38 26.04 -3.12
C ALA A 415 24.34 27.22 -2.14
N ARG A 416 23.73 28.34 -2.52
CA ARG A 416 23.57 29.51 -1.62
C ARG A 416 22.75 29.18 -0.38
N GLU A 417 21.64 28.45 -0.51
CA GLU A 417 20.83 28.07 0.65
C GLU A 417 21.60 27.12 1.59
N ARG A 418 22.38 26.18 1.05
CA ARG A 418 23.29 25.32 1.84
C ARG A 418 24.38 26.09 2.57
N GLU A 419 24.88 27.18 2.00
CA GLU A 419 25.86 28.05 2.64
C GLU A 419 25.20 29.01 3.65
N SER A 420 23.97 29.45 3.36
CA SER A 420 23.14 30.25 4.28
C SER A 420 22.76 29.50 5.55
N ALA A 421 22.90 28.16 5.51
CA ALA A 421 22.70 27.28 6.63
C ALA A 421 23.75 27.46 7.77
N GLY A 422 24.56 28.52 7.69
CA GLY A 422 25.67 28.83 8.59
C GLY A 422 25.34 28.63 10.06
N SER A 423 26.10 27.72 10.69
CA SER A 423 25.93 27.20 12.04
C SER A 423 24.50 27.33 12.56
N THR A 424 23.56 26.60 11.95
CA THR A 424 22.29 26.29 12.62
C THR A 424 22.63 25.94 14.06
N ALA A 425 21.99 26.64 15.02
CA ALA A 425 22.18 26.40 16.44
C ALA A 425 22.21 24.88 16.67
N PRO A 426 23.14 24.37 17.49
CA PRO A 426 23.29 22.93 17.67
C PRO A 426 21.90 22.36 17.90
N LEU A 427 21.53 21.34 17.12
CA LEU A 427 20.35 20.55 17.39
C LEU A 427 20.43 20.12 18.84
N ASP A 428 19.71 20.85 19.68
CA ASP A 428 19.73 20.70 21.11
C ASP A 428 18.35 20.23 21.54
N HIS A 429 18.31 19.71 22.77
CA HIS A 429 17.08 19.19 23.35
C HIS A 429 15.93 20.20 23.44
N THR A 430 16.17 21.51 23.29
CA THR A 430 15.13 22.53 23.33
C THR A 430 14.54 22.86 21.97
N THR A 431 15.26 22.54 20.89
CA THR A 431 14.88 22.86 19.50
C THR A 431 14.61 21.61 18.66
N GLU A 432 14.95 20.41 19.16
CA GLU A 432 14.80 19.16 18.43
C GLU A 432 13.37 18.87 17.99
N ASP A 433 12.38 19.08 18.86
CA ASP A 433 10.97 18.76 18.60
C ASP A 433 10.28 19.79 17.68
N ASP A 434 10.91 20.94 17.40
CA ASP A 434 10.40 21.96 16.48
C ASP A 434 11.12 21.94 15.12
N LEU A 435 12.45 21.84 15.12
CA LEU A 435 13.26 22.01 13.92
C LEU A 435 13.44 20.71 13.13
N VAL A 436 13.72 19.60 13.81
CA VAL A 436 14.01 18.31 13.15
C VAL A 436 12.80 17.78 12.36
N PRO A 437 11.56 17.81 12.88
CA PRO A 437 10.41 17.37 12.13
C PRO A 437 10.21 18.14 10.82
N ARG A 438 10.43 19.47 10.85
CA ARG A 438 10.32 20.32 9.65
C ARG A 438 11.35 19.92 8.59
N LEU A 439 12.62 19.77 8.99
CA LEU A 439 13.71 19.43 8.08
C LEU A 439 13.56 18.01 7.51
N LEU A 440 13.21 17.02 8.33
CA LEU A 440 12.92 15.66 7.87
C LEU A 440 11.72 15.64 6.92
N ALA A 441 10.67 16.42 7.20
CA ALA A 441 9.53 16.51 6.32
C ALA A 441 9.89 17.06 4.93
N ALA A 442 10.73 18.11 4.88
CA ALA A 442 11.24 18.67 3.62
C ALA A 442 12.10 17.65 2.85
N ALA A 443 13.02 16.98 3.54
CA ALA A 443 13.91 15.98 2.95
C ALA A 443 13.15 14.78 2.37
N LEU A 444 12.19 14.23 3.13
CA LEU A 444 11.37 13.10 2.69
C LEU A 444 10.45 13.49 1.52
N ARG A 445 9.90 14.71 1.51
CA ARG A 445 9.11 15.22 0.36
C ARG A 445 9.95 15.38 -0.90
N ALA A 446 11.18 15.89 -0.76
CA ALA A 446 12.13 15.97 -1.86
C ALA A 446 12.46 14.55 -2.36
N TRP A 447 12.81 13.62 -1.47
CA TRP A 447 13.09 12.22 -1.80
C TRP A 447 11.94 11.55 -2.55
N LEU A 448 10.70 11.73 -2.10
CA LEU A 448 9.51 11.21 -2.81
C LEU A 448 9.38 11.76 -4.23
N THR A 449 9.73 13.03 -4.43
CA THR A 449 9.73 13.65 -5.75
C THR A 449 10.86 13.09 -6.63
N GLU A 450 12.01 12.76 -6.05
CA GLU A 450 13.19 12.23 -6.75
C GLU A 450 13.02 10.80 -7.25
N VAL A 451 12.33 9.96 -6.47
CA VAL A 451 12.07 8.56 -6.81
C VAL A 451 10.96 8.46 -7.87
N GLY A 452 10.08 9.45 -7.96
CA GLY A 452 8.93 9.45 -8.86
C GLY A 452 7.80 8.57 -8.35
N ASP A 453 6.56 8.87 -8.77
CA ASP A 453 5.34 8.14 -8.38
C ASP A 453 5.21 6.79 -9.11
N ASP A 454 6.25 5.94 -8.97
CA ASP A 454 6.25 4.57 -9.45
C ASP A 454 5.77 3.65 -8.32
N HIS A 455 4.54 3.17 -8.47
CA HIS A 455 3.98 1.95 -7.87
C HIS A 455 3.67 1.90 -6.37
N LEU A 456 3.89 2.96 -5.60
CA LEU A 456 3.68 2.95 -4.15
C LEU A 456 2.99 4.25 -3.72
N VAL A 457 1.82 4.15 -3.08
CA VAL A 457 1.19 5.32 -2.45
C VAL A 457 2.00 5.63 -1.19
N TRP A 458 3.01 6.47 -1.35
CA TRP A 458 3.78 7.01 -0.26
C TRP A 458 2.99 8.15 0.39
N GLU A 459 2.65 8.03 1.67
CA GLU A 459 1.99 9.11 2.41
C GLU A 459 3.04 10.10 2.94
N ARG A 460 2.64 11.37 3.10
CA ARG A 460 3.53 12.41 3.64
C ARG A 460 4.02 12.03 5.05
N PRO A 461 5.22 12.52 5.45
CA PRO A 461 5.73 12.39 6.80
C PRO A 461 4.69 12.79 7.84
N ILE A 462 4.24 11.83 8.65
CA ILE A 462 3.34 12.09 9.77
C ILE A 462 4.16 12.75 10.88
N LEU A 463 3.75 13.95 11.30
CA LEU A 463 4.22 14.56 12.53
C LEU A 463 3.48 13.87 13.68
N SER A 464 4.12 12.89 14.31
CA SER A 464 3.49 12.14 15.39
C SER A 464 3.52 12.91 16.71
N ASN A 465 2.76 12.39 17.67
CA ASN A 465 2.67 12.59 19.14
C ASN A 465 3.91 13.02 19.97
N GLY A 466 4.92 13.68 19.40
CA GLY A 466 6.15 14.05 20.10
C GLY A 466 6.99 12.83 20.49
N HIS A 467 6.68 11.64 19.98
CA HIS A 467 7.47 10.41 20.18
C HIS A 467 8.19 9.96 18.91
N LEU A 468 7.69 10.35 17.73
CA LEU A 468 8.37 10.28 16.43
C LEU A 468 8.35 11.67 15.80
N HIS A 469 9.39 12.02 15.06
CA HIS A 469 9.53 13.30 14.35
C HIS A 469 9.05 13.23 12.90
N ALA A 470 9.11 12.06 12.29
CA ALA A 470 8.56 11.82 10.96
C ALA A 470 8.22 10.34 10.80
N GLN A 471 7.18 10.03 10.03
CA GLN A 471 6.90 8.67 9.61
C GLN A 471 6.48 8.63 8.15
N LEU A 472 7.17 7.82 7.37
CA LEU A 472 6.90 7.57 5.97
C LEU A 472 6.17 6.22 5.84
N LYS A 473 5.07 6.20 5.10
CA LYS A 473 4.23 5.01 4.95
C LYS A 473 4.10 4.64 3.48
N VAL A 474 4.13 3.34 3.18
CA VAL A 474 3.94 2.74 1.86
C VAL A 474 2.77 1.79 1.89
N THR A 475 1.83 1.93 0.95
CA THR A 475 0.80 0.89 0.72
C THR A 475 1.32 -0.15 -0.29
N LEU A 476 1.53 -1.38 0.18
CA LEU A 476 1.99 -2.51 -0.63
C LEU A 476 0.83 -3.29 -1.31
N ASP A 477 -0.37 -3.27 -0.72
CA ASP A 477 -1.59 -3.90 -1.25
C ASP A 477 -2.83 -3.07 -0.84
N GLU A 478 -3.43 -2.31 -1.78
CA GLU A 478 -4.63 -1.48 -1.51
C GLU A 478 -5.89 -2.30 -1.21
N VAL A 479 -6.00 -3.53 -1.71
CA VAL A 479 -7.17 -4.40 -1.48
C VAL A 479 -7.07 -5.08 -0.12
N GLY A 480 -5.84 -5.27 0.34
CA GLY A 480 -5.50 -5.96 1.56
C GLY A 480 -5.04 -5.11 2.74
N ASP A 481 -4.90 -3.80 2.51
CA ASP A 481 -4.40 -2.81 3.48
C ASP A 481 -3.04 -3.21 4.07
N VAL A 482 -2.14 -3.78 3.23
CA VAL A 482 -0.77 -4.10 3.66
C VAL A 482 0.07 -2.85 3.53
N GLU A 483 0.62 -2.40 4.64
CA GLU A 483 1.33 -1.13 4.74
C GLU A 483 2.69 -1.33 5.42
N GLU A 484 3.73 -0.67 4.89
CA GLU A 484 5.08 -0.66 5.42
C GLU A 484 5.44 0.74 5.92
N TYR A 485 6.14 0.84 7.05
CA TYR A 485 6.36 2.08 7.79
C TYR A 485 7.84 2.33 8.08
N TRP A 486 8.33 3.54 7.80
CA TRP A 486 9.64 4.05 8.24
C TRP A 486 9.44 5.22 9.20
N SER A 487 9.78 5.01 10.46
CA SER A 487 9.62 5.98 11.55
C SER A 487 10.97 6.58 11.93
N PHE A 488 11.02 7.88 12.18
CA PHE A 488 12.23 8.61 12.53
C PHE A 488 12.03 9.36 13.85
N ARG A 489 12.98 9.29 14.77
CA ARG A 489 12.99 10.09 16.00
C ARG A 489 14.41 10.58 16.31
N SER A 490 14.58 11.88 16.51
CA SER A 490 15.81 12.45 17.02
C SER A 490 15.82 12.59 18.55
N ILE A 491 16.98 12.36 19.17
CA ILE A 491 17.17 12.45 20.63
C ILE A 491 18.52 13.10 20.95
N HIS A 492 18.51 14.40 21.28
CA HIS A 492 19.63 15.25 21.67
C HIS A 492 19.62 15.63 23.16
N HIS A 493 18.71 15.06 23.96
CA HIS A 493 18.70 15.26 25.41
C HIS A 493 19.99 14.73 26.08
N VAL A 494 20.42 15.43 27.14
CA VAL A 494 21.67 15.13 27.89
C VAL A 494 21.41 14.35 29.19
N HIS A 495 20.25 14.54 29.82
CA HIS A 495 19.90 13.84 31.05
C HIS A 495 19.56 12.36 30.77
N PRO A 496 20.23 11.38 31.40
CA PRO A 496 20.08 9.96 31.08
C PRO A 496 18.66 9.40 31.21
N ILE A 497 17.88 9.89 32.18
CA ILE A 497 16.51 9.41 32.42
C ILE A 497 15.61 9.82 31.26
N SER A 498 15.64 11.09 30.88
CA SER A 498 14.79 11.65 29.83
C SER A 498 15.20 11.17 28.43
N VAL A 499 16.47 10.81 28.23
CA VAL A 499 16.95 10.10 27.03
C VAL A 499 16.34 8.70 26.93
N LEU A 500 16.42 7.92 28.00
CA LEU A 500 15.90 6.54 28.02
C LEU A 500 14.38 6.51 27.88
N HIS A 501 13.69 7.53 28.40
CA HIS A 501 12.25 7.69 28.27
C HIS A 501 11.83 7.97 26.83
N ARG A 502 12.42 9.00 26.19
CA ARG A 502 12.21 9.30 24.75
C ARG A 502 12.52 8.10 23.86
N PHE A 503 13.58 7.34 24.18
CA PHE A 503 13.94 6.10 23.48
C PHE A 503 12.83 5.03 23.57
N ARG A 504 12.34 4.73 24.77
CA ARG A 504 11.29 3.72 24.97
C ARG A 504 9.98 4.11 24.29
N LYS A 505 9.62 5.39 24.35
CA LYS A 505 8.43 5.94 23.69
C LYS A 505 8.51 5.84 22.18
N ALA A 506 9.66 6.18 21.59
CA ALA A 506 9.86 5.99 20.16
C ALA A 506 9.70 4.53 19.75
N ARG A 507 10.29 3.60 20.52
CA ARG A 507 10.16 2.15 20.30
C ARG A 507 8.72 1.66 20.40
N ALA A 508 7.97 2.15 21.38
CA ALA A 508 6.55 1.83 21.54
C ALA A 508 5.70 2.40 20.39
N ALA A 509 5.89 3.67 20.03
CA ALA A 509 5.16 4.34 18.96
C ALA A 509 5.40 3.73 17.57
N ALA A 510 6.60 3.19 17.33
CA ALA A 510 6.90 2.49 16.09
C ALA A 510 6.35 1.06 16.02
N ASP A 511 5.90 0.48 17.15
CA ASP A 511 5.46 -0.93 17.27
C ASP A 511 6.49 -1.91 16.70
N LEU A 512 7.78 -1.66 16.95
CA LEU A 512 8.86 -2.51 16.44
C LEU A 512 8.89 -3.85 17.19
N ARG A 513 8.57 -4.93 16.47
CA ARG A 513 8.59 -6.31 16.99
C ARG A 513 9.68 -7.12 16.31
N LYS A 514 10.21 -8.10 17.04
CA LYS A 514 11.27 -8.98 16.51
C LYS A 514 10.72 -9.82 15.34
N GLY A 515 11.28 -9.62 14.14
CA GLY A 515 10.89 -10.33 12.91
C GLY A 515 9.77 -9.68 12.09
N ASP A 516 9.39 -8.43 12.40
CA ASP A 516 8.45 -7.65 11.58
C ASP A 516 9.22 -6.87 10.49
N ASP A 517 9.16 -7.35 9.24
CA ASP A 517 9.83 -6.71 8.10
C ASP A 517 9.08 -5.47 7.59
N LEU A 518 7.90 -5.14 8.14
CA LEU A 518 7.04 -4.04 7.66
C LEU A 518 7.17 -2.75 8.49
N ARG A 519 7.94 -2.75 9.57
CA ARG A 519 8.08 -1.59 10.46
C ARG A 519 9.54 -1.31 10.78
N HIS A 520 10.01 -0.12 10.39
CA HIS A 520 11.38 0.32 10.56
C HIS A 520 11.40 1.54 11.51
N LEU A 521 12.22 1.51 12.56
CA LEU A 521 12.47 2.67 13.44
C LEU A 521 13.92 3.11 13.35
N VAL A 522 14.12 4.39 13.04
CA VAL A 522 15.42 5.06 12.97
C VAL A 522 15.53 6.12 14.06
N LEU A 523 16.48 5.90 14.98
CA LEU A 523 16.85 6.85 16.00
C LEU A 523 18.02 7.71 15.54
N ILE A 524 17.81 9.02 15.51
CA ILE A 524 18.81 10.01 15.13
C ILE A 524 19.46 10.54 16.41
N ARG A 525 20.75 10.26 16.60
CA ARG A 525 21.47 10.71 17.80
C ARG A 525 22.97 10.84 17.54
N ASN A 526 23.52 12.01 17.90
CA ASN A 526 24.94 12.30 17.76
C ASN A 526 25.73 12.05 19.07
N ASP A 527 25.07 12.12 20.23
CA ASP A 527 25.69 11.92 21.53
C ASP A 527 25.74 10.45 21.95
N PRO A 528 26.77 10.00 22.71
CA PRO A 528 26.82 8.63 23.20
C PRO A 528 25.67 8.32 24.17
N TRP A 529 25.27 7.05 24.22
CA TRP A 529 24.35 6.54 25.24
C TRP A 529 25.02 6.51 26.62
N SER A 530 24.23 6.65 27.69
CA SER A 530 24.76 6.52 29.05
C SER A 530 25.37 5.13 29.28
N GLY A 531 26.46 5.05 30.04
CA GLY A 531 27.10 3.78 30.41
C GLY A 531 26.34 2.93 31.43
N GLY A 532 25.14 3.34 31.84
CA GLY A 532 24.30 2.60 32.78
C GLY A 532 23.88 1.23 32.22
N PRO A 533 23.92 0.14 33.01
CA PRO A 533 23.65 -1.21 32.53
C PRO A 533 22.24 -1.38 31.95
N LYS A 534 21.25 -0.64 32.47
CA LYS A 534 19.86 -0.65 31.99
C LYS A 534 19.74 -0.07 30.57
N THR A 535 20.28 1.12 30.35
CA THR A 535 20.29 1.77 29.03
C THR A 535 21.01 0.92 27.99
N GLN A 536 22.16 0.34 28.36
CA GLN A 536 22.94 -0.50 27.45
C GLN A 536 22.22 -1.81 27.07
N ALA A 537 21.46 -2.40 27.99
CA ALA A 537 20.66 -3.59 27.71
C ALA A 537 19.53 -3.30 26.71
N GLU A 538 18.82 -2.18 26.89
CA GLU A 538 17.68 -1.81 26.04
C GLU A 538 18.11 -1.40 24.63
N VAL A 539 19.23 -0.70 24.49
CA VAL A 539 19.79 -0.33 23.17
C VAL A 539 20.18 -1.59 22.38
N ARG A 540 20.84 -2.57 23.03
CA ARG A 540 21.19 -3.85 22.38
C ARG A 540 19.97 -4.64 21.92
N GLU A 541 18.92 -4.65 22.73
CA GLU A 541 17.66 -5.32 22.39
C GLU A 541 16.99 -4.67 21.17
N PHE A 542 17.00 -3.33 21.11
CA PHE A 542 16.48 -2.56 19.97
C PHE A 542 17.23 -2.86 18.67
N GLU A 543 18.56 -2.81 18.69
CA GLU A 543 19.39 -3.16 17.52
C GLU A 543 19.13 -4.62 17.08
N SER A 544 18.99 -5.55 18.03
CA SER A 544 18.68 -6.96 17.72
C SER A 544 17.28 -7.20 17.13
N SER A 545 16.39 -6.20 17.24
CA SER A 545 15.03 -6.24 16.70
C SER A 545 14.92 -5.52 15.34
N GLY A 546 16.04 -5.13 14.72
CA GLY A 546 16.08 -4.44 13.43
C GLY A 546 16.06 -2.91 13.51
N GLY A 547 16.11 -2.34 14.73
CA GLY A 547 16.17 -0.90 14.93
C GLY A 547 17.50 -0.28 14.51
N LEU A 548 17.48 0.92 13.92
CA LEU A 548 18.68 1.62 13.46
C LEU A 548 18.97 2.84 14.34
N VAL A 549 20.24 3.04 14.73
CA VAL A 549 20.71 4.28 15.36
C VAL A 549 21.72 4.93 14.43
N LEU A 550 21.43 6.14 13.94
CA LEU A 550 22.26 6.87 12.99
C LEU A 550 22.54 8.31 13.47
N PRO A 551 23.73 8.85 13.23
CA PRO A 551 23.98 10.27 13.44
C PRO A 551 23.35 11.10 12.31
N LEU A 552 23.06 12.37 12.59
CA LEU A 552 22.75 13.37 11.57
C LEU A 552 23.99 14.22 11.28
N SER A 553 24.49 14.13 10.05
CA SER A 553 25.68 14.85 9.61
C SER A 553 25.38 16.34 9.35
N ASP A 554 26.42 17.19 9.46
CA ASP A 554 26.30 18.62 9.14
C ASP A 554 25.93 18.85 7.67
N GLU A 555 26.37 17.96 6.77
CA GLU A 555 26.05 18.03 5.34
C GLU A 555 24.60 17.64 5.03
N ASP A 556 24.05 16.65 5.73
CA ASP A 556 22.62 16.31 5.64
C ASP A 556 21.77 17.44 6.19
N LEU A 557 22.16 18.05 7.32
CA LEU A 557 21.45 19.18 7.91
C LEU A 557 21.37 20.38 6.95
N LYS A 558 22.50 20.77 6.33
CA LYS A 558 22.56 21.82 5.30
C LYS A 558 21.69 21.48 4.10
N THR A 559 21.72 20.23 3.68
CA THR A 559 20.93 19.74 2.54
C THR A 559 19.43 19.82 2.84
N PHE A 560 18.99 19.36 4.01
CA PHE A 560 17.58 19.37 4.40
C PHE A 560 17.08 20.80 4.62
N TRP A 561 17.91 21.68 5.17
CA TRP A 561 17.58 23.11 5.27
C TRP A 561 17.45 23.74 3.88
N ALA A 562 18.39 23.53 2.97
CA ALA A 562 18.28 24.06 1.61
C ALA A 562 17.02 23.56 0.89
N LEU A 563 16.64 22.29 1.10
CA LEU A 563 15.41 21.73 0.55
C LEU A 563 14.15 22.34 1.19
N ASP A 564 14.14 22.57 2.50
CA ASP A 564 13.08 23.28 3.22
C ASP A 564 12.84 24.67 2.60
N ARG A 565 13.91 25.46 2.39
CA ARG A 565 13.82 26.80 1.77
C ARG A 565 13.34 26.74 0.32
N LEU A 566 13.91 25.85 -0.49
CA LEU A 566 13.55 25.74 -1.92
C LEU A 566 12.10 25.28 -2.11
N LEU A 567 11.61 24.36 -1.27
CA LEU A 567 10.22 23.89 -1.31
C LEU A 567 9.24 24.98 -0.85
N ASP A 568 9.62 25.82 0.12
CA ASP A 568 8.82 26.97 0.56
C ASP A 568 8.74 28.08 -0.50
N ASP A 569 9.84 28.33 -1.22
CA ASP A 569 9.95 29.43 -2.19
C ASP A 569 9.31 29.16 -3.57
N LYS A 570 8.78 27.94 -3.80
CA LYS A 570 8.01 27.53 -5.00
C LYS A 570 8.67 27.92 -6.34
N VAL A 571 9.95 27.61 -6.49
CA VAL A 571 10.76 27.99 -7.66
C VAL A 571 10.31 27.22 -8.93
N PRO A 572 10.13 27.88 -10.09
CA PRO A 572 9.83 27.20 -11.35
C PRO A 572 10.91 26.16 -11.72
N GLY A 573 10.50 25.00 -12.24
CA GLY A 573 11.43 23.93 -12.63
C GLY A 573 11.98 23.08 -11.48
N LEU A 574 11.66 23.39 -10.21
CA LEU A 574 12.18 22.68 -9.04
C LEU A 574 11.86 21.16 -9.05
N ILE A 575 10.69 20.77 -9.52
CA ILE A 575 10.32 19.33 -9.60
C ILE A 575 11.23 18.60 -10.59
N GLU A 576 11.44 19.18 -11.78
CA GLU A 576 12.32 18.61 -12.81
C GLU A 576 13.77 18.57 -12.33
N TRP A 577 14.18 19.57 -11.56
CA TRP A 577 15.49 19.65 -10.93
C TRP A 577 15.67 18.59 -9.83
N LEU A 578 14.69 18.37 -8.96
CA LEU A 578 14.74 17.33 -7.93
C LEU A 578 14.92 15.95 -8.57
N VAL A 579 14.09 15.61 -9.55
CA VAL A 579 14.17 14.34 -10.29
C VAL A 579 15.56 14.11 -10.92
N ASP A 580 16.18 15.17 -11.44
CA ASP A 580 17.49 15.12 -12.11
C ASP A 580 18.67 15.09 -11.11
N ARG A 581 18.71 16.02 -10.15
CA ARG A 581 19.86 16.24 -9.25
C ARG A 581 19.87 15.36 -8.02
N ARG A 582 18.70 14.90 -7.58
CA ARG A 582 18.48 13.97 -6.45
C ARG A 582 19.23 14.30 -5.14
N PRO A 583 19.16 15.54 -4.63
CA PRO A 583 19.87 15.93 -3.42
C PRO A 583 19.46 15.14 -2.16
N ALA A 584 18.17 14.79 -1.98
CA ALA A 584 17.69 14.09 -0.79
C ALA A 584 18.05 12.60 -0.81
N GLY A 585 17.91 11.93 -1.94
CA GLY A 585 18.30 10.53 -2.14
C GLY A 585 19.80 10.29 -2.09
N ARG A 586 20.62 11.34 -2.19
CA ARG A 586 22.07 11.31 -1.98
C ARG A 586 22.51 11.69 -0.56
N SER A 587 21.59 12.08 0.33
CA SER A 587 21.92 12.35 1.74
C SER A 587 22.37 11.07 2.45
N GLU A 588 23.29 11.19 3.41
CA GLU A 588 23.84 10.03 4.13
C GLU A 588 22.75 9.32 4.96
N LEU A 589 21.88 10.09 5.62
CA LEU A 589 20.78 9.55 6.41
C LEU A 589 19.76 8.80 5.54
N LEU A 590 19.20 9.43 4.51
CA LEU A 590 18.08 8.82 3.76
C LEU A 590 18.55 7.67 2.86
N SER A 591 19.74 7.75 2.26
CA SER A 591 20.27 6.69 1.41
C SER A 591 20.57 5.38 2.15
N ARG A 592 20.86 5.45 3.46
CA ARG A 592 21.08 4.27 4.31
C ARG A 592 19.81 3.61 4.80
N VAL A 593 18.75 4.40 4.96
CA VAL A 593 17.51 3.97 5.62
C VAL A 593 16.45 3.57 4.61
N LEU A 594 16.22 4.44 3.62
CA LEU A 594 15.14 4.26 2.68
C LEU A 594 15.60 3.38 1.53
N PRO A 595 14.73 2.49 1.03
CA PRO A 595 15.04 1.69 -0.14
C PRO A 595 15.23 2.66 -1.31
N THR A 596 16.49 2.93 -1.65
CA THR A 596 16.81 3.55 -2.92
C THR A 596 16.24 2.61 -3.98
N GLY A 597 15.47 3.15 -4.94
CA GLY A 597 14.96 2.41 -6.09
C GLY A 597 16.10 1.98 -7.02
N ARG A 598 17.07 1.22 -6.49
CA ARG A 598 18.20 0.49 -7.04
C ARG A 598 19.21 0.29 -5.90
N PRO A 599 19.72 -0.93 -5.65
CA PRO A 599 21.03 -1.05 -5.05
C PRO A 599 22.04 -0.38 -5.98
N GLU A 600 22.69 0.69 -5.53
CA GLU A 600 23.94 1.13 -6.12
C GLU A 600 24.97 0.05 -5.81
N SER A 601 25.25 -0.81 -6.77
CA SER A 601 26.53 -1.51 -6.79
C SER A 601 27.64 -0.45 -6.77
N PRO A 602 28.72 -0.66 -6.00
CA PRO A 602 29.86 0.24 -6.02
C PRO A 602 30.30 0.44 -7.48
N ARG A 603 30.67 1.67 -7.82
CA ARG A 603 31.33 1.97 -9.10
C ARG A 603 32.59 1.12 -9.19
N ASP A 604 32.45 -0.03 -9.81
CA ASP A 604 33.56 -0.82 -10.27
C ASP A 604 34.00 -0.17 -11.57
N GLU A 605 35.17 0.46 -11.57
CA GLU A 605 35.95 0.70 -12.79
C GLU A 605 36.50 -0.64 -13.38
N GLY A 606 35.80 -1.75 -13.15
CA GLY A 606 36.12 -3.09 -13.59
C GLY A 606 35.09 -3.60 -14.60
N THR A 607 35.38 -3.42 -15.88
CA THR A 607 34.93 -4.29 -16.99
C THR A 607 33.48 -4.80 -16.93
N HIS A 608 32.52 -3.96 -17.32
CA HIS A 608 31.22 -4.47 -17.77
C HIS A 608 31.44 -5.45 -18.95
N PRO A 609 30.89 -6.67 -18.93
CA PRO A 609 30.73 -7.42 -20.16
C PRO A 609 29.78 -6.62 -21.09
N PRO A 610 30.00 -6.66 -22.42
CA PRO A 610 29.26 -5.79 -23.35
C PRO A 610 27.73 -6.03 -23.26
N PRO A 611 26.89 -5.00 -23.46
CA PRO A 611 25.45 -5.16 -23.45
C PRO A 611 24.99 -6.08 -24.59
N GLU A 612 24.36 -7.20 -24.25
CA GLU A 612 23.67 -8.03 -25.23
C GLU A 612 22.34 -7.36 -25.62
N GLU A 613 22.31 -6.72 -26.77
CA GLU A 613 21.15 -6.02 -27.34
C GLU A 613 20.38 -6.92 -28.31
N ILE A 614 19.04 -6.86 -28.33
CA ILE A 614 18.20 -7.48 -29.36
C ILE A 614 17.74 -6.44 -30.39
N THR A 615 17.68 -6.80 -31.66
CA THR A 615 17.18 -5.91 -32.73
C THR A 615 15.67 -6.08 -32.86
N LEU A 616 14.91 -5.00 -32.64
CA LEU A 616 13.46 -4.99 -32.86
C LEU A 616 13.09 -4.72 -34.33
N GLY A 617 13.91 -3.96 -35.05
CA GLY A 617 13.68 -3.63 -36.45
C GLY A 617 14.56 -2.47 -36.91
N GLU A 618 14.20 -1.89 -38.05
CA GLU A 618 14.86 -0.72 -38.62
C GLU A 618 13.87 0.45 -38.67
N VAL A 619 14.34 1.67 -38.43
CA VAL A 619 13.52 2.87 -38.57
C VAL A 619 13.02 2.98 -40.01
N HIS A 620 11.71 3.12 -40.19
CA HIS A 620 11.05 3.05 -41.50
C HIS A 620 11.66 3.99 -42.56
N ASP A 621 12.06 5.19 -42.16
CA ASP A 621 12.53 6.23 -43.09
C ASP A 621 14.06 6.23 -43.28
N THR A 622 14.83 5.86 -42.26
CA THR A 622 16.30 5.98 -42.27
C THR A 622 17.03 4.64 -42.41
N GLY A 623 16.35 3.52 -42.16
CA GLY A 623 16.97 2.19 -42.13
C GLY A 623 17.89 1.97 -40.92
N GLU A 624 17.91 2.88 -39.94
CA GLU A 624 18.74 2.73 -38.75
C GLU A 624 18.20 1.60 -37.85
N PRO A 625 19.06 0.71 -37.33
CA PRO A 625 18.61 -0.35 -36.45
C PRO A 625 18.07 0.21 -35.13
N VAL A 626 16.95 -0.34 -34.67
CA VAL A 626 16.36 -0.09 -33.36
C VAL A 626 16.59 -1.31 -32.50
N THR A 627 17.48 -1.16 -31.51
CA THR A 627 17.85 -2.22 -30.58
C THR A 627 17.31 -1.94 -29.18
N VAL A 628 17.10 -3.01 -28.41
CA VAL A 628 16.71 -2.96 -27.00
C VAL A 628 17.67 -3.84 -26.21
N GLU A 629 18.23 -3.30 -25.13
CA GLU A 629 19.03 -4.09 -24.19
C GLU A 629 18.17 -5.17 -23.52
N LEU A 630 18.72 -6.37 -23.33
CA LEU A 630 18.05 -7.43 -22.56
C LEU A 630 17.66 -6.97 -21.14
N SER A 631 18.46 -6.07 -20.54
CA SER A 631 18.21 -5.46 -19.23
C SER A 631 16.87 -4.70 -19.18
N THR A 632 16.47 -4.09 -20.30
CA THR A 632 15.24 -3.29 -20.42
C THR A 632 14.02 -4.20 -20.40
N LEU A 633 14.11 -5.43 -20.91
CA LEU A 633 13.02 -6.40 -20.88
C LEU A 633 12.66 -6.88 -19.46
N ARG A 634 13.54 -6.66 -18.45
CA ARG A 634 13.18 -6.83 -17.03
C ARG A 634 12.06 -5.89 -16.60
N LYS A 635 11.90 -4.76 -17.30
CA LYS A 635 10.81 -3.78 -17.11
C LYS A 635 9.63 -4.02 -18.07
N HIS A 636 9.58 -5.21 -18.66
CA HIS A 636 8.46 -5.74 -19.43
C HIS A 636 8.17 -5.02 -20.76
N MET A 637 7.52 -5.75 -21.66
CA MET A 637 7.13 -5.27 -22.98
C MET A 637 5.64 -5.57 -23.24
N ALA A 638 4.91 -4.62 -23.81
CA ALA A 638 3.52 -4.79 -24.21
C ALA A 638 3.34 -4.49 -25.70
N VAL A 639 2.71 -5.41 -26.43
CA VAL A 639 2.44 -5.31 -27.88
C VAL A 639 0.93 -5.19 -28.12
N PHE A 640 0.53 -4.07 -28.69
CA PHE A 640 -0.85 -3.71 -29.03
C PHE A 640 -1.03 -3.70 -30.54
N ALA A 641 -1.62 -4.75 -31.10
CA ALA A 641 -1.74 -4.85 -32.56
C ALA A 641 -2.93 -5.71 -32.97
N GLY A 642 -3.63 -5.29 -34.01
CA GLY A 642 -4.79 -6.01 -34.54
C GLY A 642 -4.40 -7.30 -35.26
N SER A 643 -5.41 -8.07 -35.65
CA SER A 643 -5.20 -9.27 -36.47
C SER A 643 -4.55 -8.91 -37.81
N GLY A 644 -3.55 -9.71 -38.23
CA GLY A 644 -2.84 -9.52 -39.50
C GLY A 644 -1.75 -8.44 -39.50
N SER A 645 -1.57 -7.68 -38.41
CA SER A 645 -0.59 -6.60 -38.32
C SER A 645 0.86 -7.09 -38.16
N GLY A 646 1.05 -8.35 -37.79
CA GLY A 646 2.37 -8.97 -37.54
C GLY A 646 2.69 -9.20 -36.07
N LYS A 647 1.72 -9.05 -35.15
CA LYS A 647 1.87 -9.25 -33.69
C LYS A 647 2.62 -10.54 -33.34
N THR A 648 2.14 -11.67 -33.84
CA THR A 648 2.72 -13.00 -33.60
C THR A 648 4.13 -13.14 -34.18
N VAL A 649 4.39 -12.54 -35.36
CA VAL A 649 5.71 -12.55 -35.99
C VAL A 649 6.72 -11.78 -35.15
N LEU A 650 6.34 -10.59 -34.67
CA LEU A 650 7.17 -9.81 -33.75
C LEU A 650 7.44 -10.57 -32.44
N LEU A 651 6.40 -11.16 -31.83
CA LEU A 651 6.55 -11.96 -30.61
C LEU A 651 7.57 -13.09 -30.81
N ARG A 652 7.42 -13.85 -31.90
CA ARG A 652 8.37 -14.92 -32.25
C ARG A 652 9.77 -14.39 -32.41
N ARG A 653 9.95 -13.27 -33.13
CA ARG A 653 11.27 -12.69 -33.34
C ARG A 653 11.93 -12.27 -32.03
N VAL A 654 11.19 -11.63 -31.12
CA VAL A 654 11.72 -11.24 -29.81
C VAL A 654 12.13 -12.47 -29.00
N ILE A 655 11.32 -13.53 -29.00
CA ILE A 655 11.65 -14.80 -28.33
C ILE A 655 12.91 -15.44 -28.92
N GLU A 656 13.00 -15.50 -30.25
CA GLU A 656 14.13 -16.08 -30.98
C GLU A 656 15.44 -15.34 -30.71
N GLU A 657 15.41 -14.00 -30.75
CA GLU A 657 16.56 -13.14 -30.43
C GLU A 657 17.01 -13.30 -28.96
N CYS A 658 16.06 -13.41 -28.03
CA CYS A 658 16.36 -13.68 -26.62
C CYS A 658 17.02 -15.06 -26.44
N ALA A 659 16.50 -16.10 -27.11
CA ALA A 659 17.04 -17.46 -27.04
C ALA A 659 18.44 -17.56 -27.63
N LEU A 660 18.73 -16.85 -28.73
CA LEU A 660 20.07 -16.75 -29.32
C LEU A 660 21.11 -16.15 -28.36
N ARG A 661 20.66 -15.37 -27.37
CA ARG A 661 21.46 -14.79 -26.28
C ARG A 661 21.38 -15.61 -24.97
N GLY A 662 20.84 -16.82 -25.03
CA GLY A 662 20.78 -17.72 -23.87
C GLY A 662 19.65 -17.43 -22.88
N VAL A 663 18.67 -16.60 -23.24
CA VAL A 663 17.50 -16.33 -22.39
C VAL A 663 16.40 -17.35 -22.68
N SER A 664 16.08 -18.18 -21.69
CA SER A 664 14.96 -19.12 -21.76
C SER A 664 13.60 -18.42 -21.61
N SER A 665 12.55 -19.02 -22.17
CA SER A 665 11.19 -18.48 -22.13
C SER A 665 10.11 -19.52 -21.86
N ILE A 666 9.07 -19.10 -21.16
CA ILE A 666 7.78 -19.79 -21.06
C ILE A 666 6.78 -18.98 -21.89
N VAL A 667 6.09 -19.64 -22.82
CA VAL A 667 5.21 -18.99 -23.79
C VAL A 667 3.81 -19.57 -23.70
N LEU A 668 2.82 -18.74 -23.36
CA LEU A 668 1.41 -19.15 -23.34
C LEU A 668 0.80 -18.98 -24.74
N ASP A 669 0.31 -20.08 -25.31
CA ASP A 669 -0.20 -20.15 -26.68
C ASP A 669 -1.68 -20.55 -26.73
N PRO A 670 -2.61 -19.58 -26.57
CA PRO A 670 -4.04 -19.85 -26.63
C PRO A 670 -4.53 -20.27 -28.02
N ASN A 671 -3.85 -19.82 -29.08
CA ASN A 671 -4.31 -19.96 -30.47
C ASN A 671 -3.53 -21.01 -31.28
N ASN A 672 -2.53 -21.66 -30.68
CA ASN A 672 -1.64 -22.64 -31.32
C ASN A 672 -0.79 -22.06 -32.47
N ASP A 673 -0.44 -20.78 -32.34
CA ASP A 673 0.35 -20.03 -33.30
C ASP A 673 1.84 -20.03 -32.94
N LEU A 674 2.21 -20.32 -31.69
CA LEU A 674 3.59 -20.25 -31.20
C LEU A 674 4.22 -21.63 -31.05
N ALA A 675 3.44 -22.71 -31.08
CA ALA A 675 3.95 -24.10 -31.04
C ALA A 675 4.87 -24.49 -32.22
N ARG A 676 4.98 -23.66 -33.28
CA ARG A 676 5.95 -23.85 -34.38
C ARG A 676 7.28 -23.12 -34.19
N LEU A 677 7.56 -22.57 -33.00
CA LEU A 677 8.86 -21.96 -32.68
C LEU A 677 10.03 -22.95 -32.87
N GLY A 678 9.81 -24.25 -32.98
CA GLY A 678 10.86 -25.24 -33.29
C GLY A 678 10.96 -25.63 -34.77
N ASP A 679 10.12 -25.08 -35.65
CA ASP A 679 10.02 -25.55 -37.03
C ASP A 679 10.88 -24.69 -37.99
N PRO A 680 11.79 -25.29 -38.79
CA PRO A 680 12.48 -24.56 -39.85
C PRO A 680 11.51 -24.14 -40.96
N TRP A 681 11.81 -23.01 -41.60
CA TRP A 681 11.20 -22.69 -42.89
C TRP A 681 11.56 -23.75 -43.94
N PRO A 682 10.60 -24.16 -44.81
CA PRO A 682 10.90 -25.11 -45.88
C PRO A 682 11.98 -24.61 -46.85
N GLU A 683 11.93 -23.31 -47.17
CA GLU A 683 12.92 -22.59 -47.95
C GLU A 683 13.14 -21.21 -47.29
N PRO A 684 14.36 -20.64 -47.33
CA PRO A 684 14.62 -19.30 -46.80
C PRO A 684 13.67 -18.25 -47.40
N PRO A 685 12.86 -17.55 -46.57
CA PRO A 685 11.96 -16.50 -47.05
C PRO A 685 12.71 -15.37 -47.76
N SER A 686 12.15 -14.86 -48.85
CA SER A 686 12.70 -13.70 -49.56
C SER A 686 12.69 -12.40 -48.75
N ALA A 687 11.91 -12.35 -47.66
CA ALA A 687 11.81 -11.22 -46.74
C ALA A 687 12.88 -11.23 -45.63
N TRP A 688 13.75 -12.24 -45.58
CA TRP A 688 14.87 -12.27 -44.64
C TRP A 688 15.98 -11.31 -45.05
N GLY A 689 16.53 -10.62 -44.05
CA GLY A 689 17.67 -9.73 -44.22
C GLY A 689 19.00 -10.48 -44.27
N PRO A 690 20.11 -9.75 -44.52
CA PRO A 690 21.45 -10.31 -44.45
C PRO A 690 21.72 -10.91 -43.06
N GLY A 691 22.05 -12.20 -43.01
CA GLY A 691 22.39 -12.91 -41.76
C GLY A 691 21.25 -13.70 -41.10
N ASP A 692 19.99 -13.44 -41.45
CA ASP A 692 18.83 -14.16 -40.85
C ASP A 692 18.89 -15.68 -41.08
N ALA A 693 19.37 -16.13 -42.25
CA ALA A 693 19.54 -17.56 -42.52
C ALA A 693 20.55 -18.22 -41.56
N ALA A 694 21.62 -17.51 -41.19
CA ALA A 694 22.59 -17.98 -40.22
C ALA A 694 22.00 -17.97 -38.80
N LEU A 695 21.31 -16.88 -38.43
CA LEU A 695 20.61 -16.79 -37.14
C LEU A 695 19.56 -17.90 -36.97
N ALA A 696 18.79 -18.21 -38.02
CA ALA A 696 17.80 -19.29 -38.00
C ALA A 696 18.47 -20.66 -37.81
N ALA A 697 19.58 -20.92 -38.51
CA ALA A 697 20.35 -22.15 -38.35
C ALA A 697 20.91 -22.28 -36.93
N THR A 698 21.49 -21.22 -36.37
CA THR A 698 21.99 -21.17 -35.00
C THR A 698 20.86 -21.37 -33.98
N TYR A 699 19.74 -20.67 -34.14
CA TYR A 699 18.59 -20.78 -33.24
C TYR A 699 18.08 -22.22 -33.17
N LEU A 700 17.85 -22.87 -34.32
CA LEU A 700 17.35 -24.26 -34.38
C LEU A 700 18.37 -25.27 -33.82
N ALA A 701 19.67 -25.00 -33.98
CA ALA A 701 20.72 -25.87 -33.47
C ALA A 701 20.95 -25.71 -31.96
N GLU A 702 20.91 -24.49 -31.44
CA GLU A 702 21.33 -24.16 -30.06
C GLU A 702 20.16 -23.97 -29.10
N THR A 703 18.92 -23.79 -29.58
CA THR A 703 17.73 -23.66 -28.74
C THR A 703 16.99 -24.98 -28.66
N GLU A 704 16.40 -25.26 -27.50
CA GLU A 704 15.49 -26.38 -27.30
C GLU A 704 14.06 -25.87 -27.17
N VAL A 705 13.21 -26.23 -28.13
CA VAL A 705 11.79 -25.86 -28.11
C VAL A 705 10.97 -27.06 -27.69
N VAL A 706 10.17 -26.91 -26.64
CA VAL A 706 9.30 -27.98 -26.12
C VAL A 706 7.86 -27.49 -26.07
N VAL A 707 6.95 -28.28 -26.63
CA VAL A 707 5.51 -28.01 -26.60
C VAL A 707 4.87 -28.82 -25.49
N TRP A 708 4.22 -28.13 -24.56
CA TRP A 708 3.48 -28.69 -23.43
C TRP A 708 1.99 -28.57 -23.67
N THR A 709 1.25 -29.62 -23.31
CA THR A 709 -0.20 -29.72 -23.55
C THR A 709 -0.95 -30.09 -22.26
N PRO A 710 -1.12 -29.14 -21.31
CA PRO A 710 -1.89 -29.36 -20.09
C PRO A 710 -3.26 -29.97 -20.40
N GLY A 711 -3.68 -30.98 -19.64
CA GLY A 711 -4.97 -31.66 -19.85
C GLY A 711 -5.03 -32.62 -21.05
N ARG A 712 -3.93 -32.83 -21.80
CA ARG A 712 -3.85 -33.83 -22.89
C ARG A 712 -2.73 -34.85 -22.64
N ALA A 713 -3.10 -36.04 -22.20
CA ALA A 713 -2.16 -37.14 -21.97
C ALA A 713 -1.45 -37.65 -23.24
N THR A 714 -2.06 -37.47 -24.42
CA THR A 714 -1.50 -37.93 -25.71
C THR A 714 -0.36 -37.06 -26.25
N GLY A 715 -0.14 -35.89 -25.65
CA GLY A 715 0.97 -35.00 -25.98
C GLY A 715 2.03 -35.04 -24.87
N ARG A 716 2.38 -33.86 -24.34
CA ARG A 716 3.26 -33.71 -23.19
C ARG A 716 2.48 -33.02 -22.06
N PRO A 717 1.71 -33.79 -21.27
CA PRO A 717 0.83 -33.22 -20.25
C PRO A 717 1.63 -32.50 -19.16
N LEU A 718 1.15 -31.32 -18.77
CA LEU A 718 1.55 -30.62 -17.54
C LEU A 718 0.40 -30.70 -16.54
N ALA A 719 0.74 -30.99 -15.29
CA ALA A 719 -0.20 -31.00 -14.18
C ALA A 719 0.44 -30.39 -12.93
N PHE A 720 -0.35 -29.75 -12.09
CA PHE A 720 0.14 -29.36 -10.76
C PHE A 720 0.04 -30.57 -9.83
N PRO A 721 1.08 -30.84 -9.02
CA PRO A 721 1.00 -31.91 -8.05
C PRO A 721 -0.12 -31.58 -7.04
N ALA A 722 -1.09 -32.48 -6.89
CA ALA A 722 -2.19 -32.30 -5.95
C ALA A 722 -1.75 -32.43 -4.47
N LEU A 723 -0.56 -32.97 -4.25
CA LEU A 723 0.08 -33.17 -2.96
C LEU A 723 1.51 -32.60 -3.03
N PRO A 724 1.98 -31.88 -1.99
CA PRO A 724 3.36 -31.42 -1.91
C PRO A 724 4.34 -32.60 -1.75
N ASP A 725 5.64 -32.35 -1.96
CA ASP A 725 6.66 -33.33 -1.63
C ASP A 725 6.90 -33.38 -0.12
N PHE A 726 6.27 -34.35 0.54
CA PHE A 726 6.42 -34.55 1.98
C PHE A 726 7.82 -35.05 2.36
N ALA A 727 8.55 -35.69 1.44
CA ALA A 727 9.80 -36.39 1.79
C ALA A 727 10.89 -35.45 2.32
N GLY A 728 10.92 -34.20 1.85
CA GLY A 728 11.88 -33.18 2.29
C GLY A 728 11.55 -32.53 3.64
N VAL A 729 10.33 -32.74 4.15
CA VAL A 729 9.83 -32.10 5.38
C VAL A 729 9.48 -33.10 6.48
N LEU A 730 9.65 -34.41 6.26
CA LEU A 730 9.33 -35.45 7.25
C LEU A 730 10.13 -35.32 8.57
N ASP A 731 11.33 -34.75 8.51
CA ASP A 731 12.23 -34.60 9.66
C ASP A 731 11.95 -33.34 10.50
N ASP A 732 11.08 -32.44 10.02
CA ASP A 732 10.66 -31.21 10.72
C ASP A 732 9.14 -31.21 10.91
N GLU A 733 8.70 -31.30 12.17
CA GLU A 733 7.28 -31.47 12.51
C GLU A 733 6.43 -30.23 12.15
N ASP A 734 6.99 -29.03 12.23
CA ASP A 734 6.29 -27.78 11.90
C ASP A 734 6.17 -27.61 10.38
N GLU A 735 7.24 -27.88 9.63
CA GLU A 735 7.22 -27.87 8.16
C GLU A 735 6.33 -28.98 7.58
N PHE A 736 6.34 -30.16 8.20
CA PHE A 736 5.45 -31.28 7.84
C PHE A 736 3.98 -30.91 8.02
N ASN A 737 3.62 -30.34 9.18
CA ASN A 737 2.25 -29.92 9.45
C ASN A 737 1.79 -28.83 8.48
N ALA A 738 2.66 -27.87 8.15
CA ALA A 738 2.38 -26.85 7.14
C ALA A 738 2.15 -27.47 5.74
N ALA A 739 2.94 -28.47 5.34
CA ALA A 739 2.75 -29.19 4.08
C ALA A 739 1.42 -29.96 4.05
N VAL A 740 1.02 -30.60 5.15
CA VAL A 740 -0.27 -31.29 5.27
C VAL A 740 -1.43 -30.30 5.16
N GLU A 741 -1.33 -29.12 5.77
CA GLU A 741 -2.33 -28.05 5.64
C GLU A 741 -2.51 -27.59 4.19
N VAL A 742 -1.39 -27.36 3.48
CA VAL A 742 -1.41 -26.98 2.06
C VAL A 742 -2.08 -28.04 1.21
N ALA A 743 -1.79 -29.31 1.45
CA ALA A 743 -2.43 -30.43 0.75
C ALA A 743 -3.95 -30.46 0.99
N VAL A 744 -4.39 -30.35 2.24
CA VAL A 744 -5.82 -30.34 2.60
C VAL A 744 -6.53 -29.12 2.00
N ALA A 745 -5.92 -27.93 2.06
CA ALA A 745 -6.45 -26.71 1.48
C ALA A 745 -6.58 -26.80 -0.06
N THR A 746 -5.69 -27.54 -0.71
CA THR A 746 -5.72 -27.78 -2.17
C THR A 746 -6.82 -28.78 -2.57
N LEU A 747 -7.01 -29.83 -1.79
CA LEU A 747 -7.93 -30.93 -2.10
C LEU A 747 -9.37 -30.64 -1.68
N ALA A 748 -9.59 -29.94 -0.56
CA ALA A 748 -10.93 -29.69 0.00
C ALA A 748 -11.92 -28.99 -0.97
N PRO A 749 -11.51 -27.99 -1.78
CA PRO A 749 -12.40 -27.39 -2.77
C PRO A 749 -12.85 -28.36 -3.87
N GLN A 750 -12.00 -29.30 -4.28
CA GLN A 750 -12.28 -30.24 -5.36
C GLN A 750 -13.41 -31.22 -5.00
N VAL A 751 -13.51 -31.56 -3.71
CA VAL A 751 -14.55 -32.42 -3.14
C VAL A 751 -15.70 -31.64 -2.48
N ARG A 752 -15.78 -30.32 -2.72
CA ARG A 752 -16.83 -29.43 -2.19
C ARG A 752 -16.92 -29.39 -0.65
N LEU A 753 -15.79 -29.54 0.02
CA LEU A 753 -15.67 -29.33 1.47
C LEU A 753 -15.45 -27.84 1.79
N THR A 754 -16.17 -26.93 1.11
CA THR A 754 -16.08 -25.47 1.30
C THR A 754 -17.28 -24.98 2.13
N GLY A 755 -17.02 -24.26 3.23
CA GLY A 755 -18.04 -23.74 4.16
C GLY A 755 -17.95 -24.27 5.60
N SER A 756 -18.76 -23.72 6.50
CA SER A 756 -18.74 -23.94 7.97
C SER A 756 -19.79 -24.95 8.47
N THR A 757 -20.19 -25.91 7.64
CA THR A 757 -21.15 -26.95 8.07
C THR A 757 -20.42 -28.06 8.83
N ALA A 758 -21.07 -28.62 9.87
CA ALA A 758 -20.52 -29.74 10.64
C ALA A 758 -20.11 -30.95 9.75
N LYS A 759 -20.84 -31.20 8.66
CA LYS A 759 -20.49 -32.24 7.68
C LYS A 759 -19.19 -31.91 6.93
N ALA A 760 -18.98 -30.65 6.56
CA ALA A 760 -17.76 -30.20 5.91
C ALA A 760 -16.56 -30.18 6.88
N ASP A 761 -16.76 -29.80 8.14
CA ASP A 761 -15.73 -29.87 9.19
C ASP A 761 -15.25 -31.29 9.44
N ILE A 762 -16.20 -32.23 9.63
CA ILE A 762 -15.89 -33.66 9.81
C ILE A 762 -15.18 -34.21 8.56
N GLY A 763 -15.64 -33.85 7.36
CA GLY A 763 -15.01 -34.25 6.11
C GLY A 763 -13.56 -33.74 5.97
N ARG A 764 -13.30 -32.48 6.35
CA ARG A 764 -11.94 -31.91 6.35
C ARG A 764 -11.04 -32.57 7.40
N ALA A 765 -11.57 -32.87 8.59
CA ALA A 765 -10.82 -33.55 9.63
C ALA A 765 -10.40 -34.96 9.21
N VAL A 766 -11.32 -35.73 8.60
CA VAL A 766 -11.01 -37.05 8.02
C VAL A 766 -9.98 -36.91 6.90
N LEU A 767 -10.17 -36.00 5.95
CA LEU A 767 -9.21 -35.78 4.86
C LEU A 767 -7.80 -35.44 5.37
N ARG A 768 -7.70 -34.60 6.41
CA ARG A 768 -6.41 -34.25 7.04
C ARG A 768 -5.71 -35.48 7.63
N GLN A 769 -6.41 -36.27 8.46
CA GLN A 769 -5.83 -37.45 9.10
C GLN A 769 -5.34 -38.48 8.06
N VAL A 770 -6.09 -38.64 6.96
CA VAL A 770 -5.70 -39.53 5.87
C VAL A 770 -4.49 -39.01 5.11
N VAL A 771 -4.43 -37.71 4.80
CA VAL A 771 -3.25 -37.09 4.16
C VAL A 771 -2.01 -37.22 5.06
N GLU A 772 -2.16 -36.98 6.36
CA GLU A 772 -1.08 -37.09 7.35
C GLU A 772 -0.54 -38.53 7.41
N HIS A 773 -1.43 -39.54 7.49
CA HIS A 773 -1.05 -40.95 7.46
C HIS A 773 -0.38 -41.34 6.14
N TYR A 774 -0.96 -40.91 5.01
CA TYR A 774 -0.43 -41.18 3.68
C TYR A 774 0.98 -40.60 3.48
N ALA A 775 1.20 -39.38 3.95
CA ALA A 775 2.49 -38.69 3.89
C ALA A 775 3.56 -39.37 4.75
N ARG A 776 3.23 -39.80 5.98
CA ARG A 776 4.17 -40.55 6.85
C ARG A 776 4.46 -41.95 6.35
N GLY A 777 3.55 -42.58 5.61
CA GLY A 777 3.77 -43.86 4.96
C GLY A 777 4.76 -43.82 3.77
N GLY A 778 5.26 -42.63 3.41
CA GLY A 778 6.18 -42.43 2.28
C GLY A 778 5.54 -42.64 0.90
N ALA A 779 4.22 -42.84 0.86
CA ALA A 779 3.47 -43.03 -0.36
C ALA A 779 3.29 -41.69 -1.09
N ARG A 780 3.24 -41.74 -2.43
CA ARG A 780 3.24 -40.54 -3.29
C ARG A 780 2.10 -40.59 -4.29
N GLY A 781 1.43 -39.45 -4.46
CA GLY A 781 0.46 -39.21 -5.53
C GLY A 781 -1.00 -39.36 -5.13
N LEU A 782 -1.86 -38.70 -5.91
CA LEU A 782 -3.30 -38.67 -5.67
C LEU A 782 -4.00 -40.04 -5.83
N PRO A 783 -3.63 -40.93 -6.79
CA PRO A 783 -4.26 -42.25 -6.91
C PRO A 783 -4.12 -43.11 -5.66
N GLY A 784 -2.93 -43.16 -5.06
CA GLY A 784 -2.72 -43.93 -3.84
C GLY A 784 -3.43 -43.32 -2.62
N LEU A 785 -3.59 -41.99 -2.58
CA LEU A 785 -4.42 -41.34 -1.56
C LEU A 785 -5.90 -41.70 -1.71
N ILE A 786 -6.40 -41.79 -2.96
CA ILE A 786 -7.77 -42.22 -3.24
C ILE A 786 -7.99 -43.68 -2.86
N ASP A 787 -7.01 -44.54 -3.11
CA ASP A 787 -7.07 -45.95 -2.69
C ASP A 787 -7.13 -46.06 -1.16
N LEU A 788 -6.33 -45.27 -0.44
CA LEU A 788 -6.38 -45.20 1.03
C LEU A 788 -7.70 -44.63 1.55
N LEU A 789 -8.27 -43.62 0.88
CA LEU A 789 -9.60 -43.09 1.23
C LEU A 789 -10.71 -44.13 0.98
N ALA A 790 -10.57 -44.94 -0.07
CA ALA A 790 -11.56 -45.97 -0.43
C ALA A 790 -11.55 -47.16 0.54
N ASP A 791 -10.39 -47.50 1.09
CA ASP A 791 -10.19 -48.59 2.04
C ASP A 791 -9.40 -48.10 3.27
N LEU A 792 -10.03 -47.25 4.08
CA LEU A 792 -9.40 -46.59 5.22
C LEU A 792 -9.22 -47.57 6.41
N PRO A 793 -7.99 -47.82 6.90
CA PRO A 793 -7.76 -48.65 8.08
C PRO A 793 -8.35 -48.03 9.36
N ASP A 794 -8.81 -48.89 10.28
CA ASP A 794 -9.52 -48.49 11.50
C ASP A 794 -8.68 -47.63 12.48
N ASP A 795 -7.35 -47.65 12.38
CA ASP A 795 -6.41 -46.93 13.24
C ASP A 795 -6.03 -45.53 12.72
N VAL A 796 -6.44 -45.17 11.49
CA VAL A 796 -6.07 -43.87 10.88
C VAL A 796 -6.91 -42.71 11.38
N SER A 797 -8.18 -42.94 11.74
CA SER A 797 -9.09 -41.90 12.22
C SER A 797 -9.88 -42.36 13.44
N THR A 798 -9.87 -41.56 14.50
CA THR A 798 -10.64 -41.80 15.73
C THR A 798 -12.09 -41.28 15.64
N LEU A 799 -12.49 -40.72 14.48
CA LEU A 799 -13.82 -40.14 14.30
C LEU A 799 -14.87 -41.20 13.97
N ASN A 800 -16.01 -41.13 14.65
CA ASN A 800 -17.13 -42.03 14.39
C ASN A 800 -17.65 -41.88 12.94
N GLY A 801 -17.60 -42.97 12.19
CA GLY A 801 -18.05 -43.00 10.79
C GLY A 801 -17.00 -42.51 9.77
N ALA A 802 -15.73 -42.39 10.18
CA ALA A 802 -14.63 -41.97 9.31
C ALA A 802 -14.52 -42.82 8.04
N THR A 803 -14.64 -44.15 8.12
CA THR A 803 -14.59 -45.06 6.95
C THR A 803 -15.64 -44.72 5.89
N ARG A 804 -16.87 -44.38 6.31
CA ARG A 804 -17.93 -43.99 5.39
C ARG A 804 -17.66 -42.62 4.76
N VAL A 805 -17.17 -41.66 5.56
CA VAL A 805 -16.82 -40.32 5.09
C VAL A 805 -15.64 -40.37 4.11
N ALA A 806 -14.63 -41.18 4.40
CA ALA A 806 -13.48 -41.39 3.52
C ALA A 806 -13.88 -42.03 2.19
N ALA A 807 -14.76 -43.04 2.21
CA ALA A 807 -15.31 -43.62 0.99
C ALA A 807 -16.11 -42.60 0.15
N ASP A 808 -16.96 -41.78 0.79
CA ASP A 808 -17.69 -40.69 0.12
C ASP A 808 -16.72 -39.68 -0.52
N LEU A 809 -15.60 -39.36 0.16
CA LEU A 809 -14.54 -38.48 -0.35
C LEU A 809 -13.78 -39.13 -1.51
N ALA A 810 -13.46 -40.42 -1.44
CA ALA A 810 -12.81 -41.16 -2.52
C ALA A 810 -13.65 -41.11 -3.80
N GLU A 811 -14.97 -41.34 -3.70
CA GLU A 811 -15.87 -41.25 -4.85
C GLU A 811 -16.00 -39.81 -5.38
N ALA A 812 -16.04 -38.81 -4.49
CA ALA A 812 -16.03 -37.40 -4.91
C ALA A 812 -14.73 -37.02 -5.63
N MET A 813 -13.57 -37.51 -5.17
CA MET A 813 -12.27 -37.29 -5.81
C MET A 813 -12.18 -37.98 -7.17
N LYS A 814 -12.63 -39.24 -7.28
CA LYS A 814 -12.72 -39.95 -8.57
C LYS A 814 -13.62 -39.19 -9.55
N ALA A 815 -14.77 -38.71 -9.08
CA ALA A 815 -15.68 -37.89 -9.90
C ALA A 815 -15.02 -36.57 -10.32
N ALA A 816 -14.28 -35.90 -9.44
CA ALA A 816 -13.53 -34.68 -9.77
C ALA A 816 -12.47 -34.96 -10.85
N MET A 817 -11.69 -36.03 -10.72
CA MET A 817 -10.67 -36.43 -11.71
C MET A 817 -11.26 -36.79 -13.08
N VAL A 818 -12.46 -37.40 -13.10
CA VAL A 818 -13.18 -37.68 -14.35
C VAL A 818 -13.67 -36.39 -15.02
N ASN A 819 -14.12 -35.42 -14.23
CA ASN A 819 -14.67 -34.16 -14.73
C ASN A 819 -13.59 -33.12 -15.09
N ASP A 820 -12.42 -33.14 -14.45
CA ASP A 820 -11.29 -32.25 -14.72
C ASP A 820 -9.97 -33.03 -14.85
N PRO A 821 -9.49 -33.26 -16.09
CA PRO A 821 -8.23 -33.95 -16.35
C PRO A 821 -6.99 -33.32 -15.71
N LEU A 822 -7.02 -32.03 -15.34
CA LEU A 822 -5.91 -31.40 -14.60
C LEU A 822 -5.81 -31.90 -13.15
N THR A 823 -6.94 -32.26 -12.53
CA THR A 823 -6.96 -32.86 -11.18
C THR A 823 -6.56 -34.33 -11.18
N ALA A 824 -6.48 -34.98 -12.35
CA ALA A 824 -6.11 -36.39 -12.44
C ALA A 824 -4.61 -36.67 -12.13
N GLY A 825 -3.77 -35.63 -11.98
CA GLY A 825 -2.36 -35.75 -11.61
C GLY A 825 -1.49 -36.51 -12.62
N GLY A 826 -2.02 -36.84 -13.80
CA GLY A 826 -1.29 -37.49 -14.88
C GLY A 826 -0.56 -36.46 -15.74
N GLY A 827 0.72 -36.26 -15.48
CA GLY A 827 1.60 -35.44 -16.32
C GLY A 827 2.89 -35.03 -15.63
N GLU A 828 3.76 -34.35 -16.36
CA GLU A 828 4.95 -33.74 -15.78
C GLU A 828 4.50 -32.65 -14.79
N PRO A 829 5.03 -32.64 -13.54
CA PRO A 829 4.77 -31.57 -12.60
C PRO A 829 5.14 -30.21 -13.20
N VAL A 830 4.29 -29.20 -13.01
CA VAL A 830 4.62 -27.83 -13.40
C VAL A 830 5.74 -27.32 -12.49
N ASP A 831 6.98 -27.45 -12.97
CA ASP A 831 8.18 -26.89 -12.34
C ASP A 831 8.82 -25.86 -13.30
N PRO A 832 8.85 -24.56 -12.93
CA PRO A 832 9.54 -23.55 -13.73
C PRO A 832 11.01 -23.88 -14.02
N GLY A 833 11.69 -24.63 -13.15
CA GLY A 833 13.04 -25.15 -13.39
C GLY A 833 13.11 -26.05 -14.62
N VAL A 834 12.18 -27.00 -14.75
CA VAL A 834 12.05 -27.86 -15.95
C VAL A 834 11.68 -27.03 -17.18
N LEU A 835 10.78 -26.06 -17.01
CA LEU A 835 10.29 -25.23 -18.12
C LEU A 835 11.32 -24.23 -18.64
N LEU A 836 12.33 -23.83 -17.85
CA LEU A 836 13.31 -22.80 -18.21
C LEU A 836 14.74 -23.34 -18.36
N THR A 837 15.05 -24.54 -17.88
CA THR A 837 16.42 -25.08 -17.97
C THR A 837 16.62 -25.79 -19.32
N PRO A 838 17.56 -25.34 -20.16
CA PRO A 838 17.88 -26.03 -21.42
C PRO A 838 18.54 -27.38 -21.13
N GLY A 839 18.31 -28.35 -22.03
CA GLY A 839 19.00 -29.62 -22.00
C GLY A 839 20.51 -29.48 -22.27
N PRO A 840 21.31 -30.52 -21.99
CA PRO A 840 22.76 -30.47 -22.17
C PRO A 840 23.16 -30.04 -23.59
N GLY A 841 24.06 -29.06 -23.69
CA GLY A 841 24.56 -28.54 -24.98
C GLY A 841 23.65 -27.53 -25.68
N LYS A 842 22.49 -27.20 -25.09
CA LYS A 842 21.58 -26.15 -25.58
C LYS A 842 21.79 -24.86 -24.80
N ARG A 843 21.67 -23.72 -25.46
CA ARG A 843 21.87 -22.38 -24.88
C ARG A 843 20.62 -21.83 -24.21
N ALA A 844 19.43 -22.15 -24.72
CA ALA A 844 18.16 -21.67 -24.19
C ALA A 844 17.04 -22.70 -24.34
N ARG A 845 16.06 -22.63 -23.44
CA ARG A 845 14.81 -23.40 -23.46
C ARG A 845 13.66 -22.49 -23.85
N VAL A 846 12.84 -22.90 -24.82
CA VAL A 846 11.57 -22.25 -25.16
C VAL A 846 10.45 -23.25 -24.88
N SER A 847 9.78 -23.10 -23.76
CA SER A 847 8.64 -23.93 -23.36
C SER A 847 7.34 -23.29 -23.80
N VAL A 848 6.73 -23.83 -24.86
CA VAL A 848 5.43 -23.37 -25.37
C VAL A 848 4.32 -24.18 -24.70
N ILE A 849 3.46 -23.52 -23.94
CA ILE A 849 2.30 -24.12 -23.29
C ILE A 849 1.07 -23.86 -24.14
N SER A 850 0.61 -24.90 -24.84
CA SER A 850 -0.60 -24.84 -25.67
C SER A 850 -1.86 -25.08 -24.82
N PHE A 851 -2.87 -24.24 -25.01
CA PHE A 851 -4.16 -24.39 -24.31
C PHE A 851 -5.15 -25.34 -25.01
N VAL A 852 -4.69 -26.16 -25.95
CA VAL A 852 -5.56 -27.10 -26.69
C VAL A 852 -6.22 -28.17 -25.80
N GLY A 853 -5.66 -28.39 -24.60
CA GLY A 853 -6.26 -29.22 -23.55
C GLY A 853 -7.07 -28.47 -22.51
N LEU A 854 -7.15 -27.14 -22.59
CA LEU A 854 -7.83 -26.26 -21.65
C LEU A 854 -8.97 -25.49 -22.37
N PRO A 855 -10.09 -26.16 -22.71
CA PRO A 855 -11.13 -25.56 -23.54
C PRO A 855 -11.88 -24.42 -22.85
N GLN A 856 -12.02 -24.48 -21.52
CA GLN A 856 -12.77 -23.50 -20.75
C GLN A 856 -11.88 -22.35 -20.28
N GLU A 857 -12.40 -21.13 -20.31
CA GLU A 857 -11.66 -19.93 -19.89
C GLU A 857 -11.26 -19.96 -18.41
N ALA A 858 -12.16 -20.40 -17.53
CA ALA A 858 -11.86 -20.56 -16.10
C ALA A 858 -10.70 -21.55 -15.86
N GLN A 859 -10.63 -22.62 -16.64
CA GLN A 859 -9.56 -23.61 -16.54
C GLN A 859 -8.21 -23.02 -16.98
N ARG A 860 -8.20 -22.24 -18.07
CA ARG A 860 -7.01 -21.49 -18.51
C ARG A 860 -6.54 -20.51 -17.45
N GLN A 861 -7.45 -19.71 -16.89
CA GLN A 861 -7.13 -18.72 -15.86
C GLN A 861 -6.59 -19.38 -14.58
N ASN A 862 -7.19 -20.48 -14.12
CA ASN A 862 -6.69 -21.20 -12.95
C ASN A 862 -5.29 -21.78 -13.17
N PHE A 863 -5.06 -22.41 -14.33
CA PHE A 863 -3.74 -22.93 -14.71
C PHE A 863 -2.69 -21.82 -14.74
N VAL A 864 -3.01 -20.68 -15.37
CA VAL A 864 -2.10 -19.54 -15.48
C VAL A 864 -1.81 -18.91 -14.12
N ASN A 865 -2.82 -18.77 -13.25
CA ASN A 865 -2.63 -18.30 -11.89
C ASN A 865 -1.62 -19.16 -11.12
N GLN A 866 -1.80 -20.48 -11.12
CA GLN A 866 -0.91 -21.39 -10.41
C GLN A 866 0.50 -21.37 -11.02
N LEU A 867 0.63 -21.38 -12.35
CA LEU A 867 1.92 -21.29 -13.03
C LEU A 867 2.66 -19.99 -12.68
N GLN A 868 1.96 -18.86 -12.64
CA GLN A 868 2.55 -17.56 -12.31
C GLN A 868 3.02 -17.50 -10.85
N MET A 869 2.28 -18.11 -9.93
CA MET A 869 2.68 -18.21 -8.53
C MET A 869 3.95 -19.06 -8.36
N GLU A 870 4.00 -20.23 -9.00
CA GLU A 870 5.18 -21.10 -9.01
C GLU A 870 6.39 -20.41 -9.65
N LEU A 871 6.18 -19.76 -10.79
CA LEU A 871 7.21 -19.01 -11.49
C LEU A 871 7.76 -17.87 -10.62
N PHE A 872 6.90 -17.16 -9.90
CA PHE A 872 7.33 -16.10 -8.98
C PHE A 872 8.17 -16.65 -7.82
N ALA A 873 7.72 -17.74 -7.19
CA ALA A 873 8.45 -18.41 -6.12
C ALA A 873 9.79 -18.98 -6.61
N TRP A 874 9.84 -19.51 -7.83
CA TRP A 874 11.08 -19.97 -8.46
C TRP A 874 12.03 -18.82 -8.75
N ALA A 875 11.55 -17.70 -9.30
CA ALA A 875 12.37 -16.53 -9.62
C ALA A 875 12.97 -15.89 -8.35
N LYS A 876 12.24 -15.90 -7.23
CA LYS A 876 12.78 -15.50 -5.91
C LYS A 876 13.97 -16.33 -5.47
N ARG A 877 13.88 -17.66 -5.65
CA ARG A 877 14.93 -18.61 -5.28
C ARG A 877 16.09 -18.62 -6.28
N ASN A 878 15.82 -18.25 -7.54
CA ASN A 878 16.76 -18.27 -8.65
C ASN A 878 16.84 -16.89 -9.34
N PRO A 879 17.25 -15.82 -8.64
CA PRO A 879 17.34 -14.49 -9.23
C PRO A 879 18.37 -14.46 -10.37
N ALA A 880 18.18 -13.56 -11.34
CA ALA A 880 19.07 -13.46 -12.51
C ALA A 880 20.55 -13.17 -12.15
N GLY A 881 20.80 -12.50 -11.01
CA GLY A 881 22.12 -12.03 -10.60
C GLY A 881 22.70 -11.06 -11.65
N GLU A 882 23.93 -11.32 -12.07
CA GLU A 882 24.67 -10.56 -13.09
C GLU A 882 24.12 -10.71 -14.52
N ARG A 883 23.27 -11.72 -14.80
CA ARG A 883 22.71 -11.92 -16.15
C ARG A 883 21.77 -10.78 -16.53
N PRO A 884 21.88 -10.14 -17.70
CA PRO A 884 21.04 -8.99 -18.05
C PRO A 884 19.54 -9.31 -18.04
N LEU A 885 19.15 -10.56 -18.32
CA LEU A 885 17.79 -11.06 -18.19
C LEU A 885 17.83 -12.53 -17.74
N GLY A 886 17.04 -12.90 -16.73
CA GLY A 886 17.02 -14.27 -16.19
C GLY A 886 16.16 -15.23 -17.01
N ALA A 887 14.94 -14.81 -17.35
CA ALA A 887 14.00 -15.55 -18.18
C ALA A 887 12.91 -14.61 -18.72
N LEU A 888 12.15 -15.08 -19.71
CA LEU A 888 10.99 -14.38 -20.28
C LEU A 888 9.70 -15.16 -20.07
N PHE A 889 8.65 -14.50 -19.58
CA PHE A 889 7.29 -15.03 -19.54
C PHE A 889 6.41 -14.32 -20.57
N VAL A 890 5.95 -15.06 -21.57
CA VAL A 890 5.23 -14.50 -22.73
C VAL A 890 3.75 -14.89 -22.67
N MET A 891 2.87 -13.90 -22.79
CA MET A 891 1.43 -14.07 -22.82
C MET A 891 0.87 -13.52 -24.13
N ASP A 892 0.54 -14.40 -25.08
CA ASP A 892 -0.25 -14.00 -26.25
C ASP A 892 -1.75 -13.96 -25.90
N GLU A 893 -2.49 -13.08 -26.57
CA GLU A 893 -3.87 -12.70 -26.23
C GLU A 893 -4.07 -12.46 -24.72
N ALA A 894 -3.16 -11.68 -24.12
CA ALA A 894 -3.09 -11.43 -22.68
C ALA A 894 -4.40 -10.89 -22.08
N GLN A 895 -5.27 -10.24 -22.87
CA GLN A 895 -6.58 -9.77 -22.43
C GLN A 895 -7.53 -10.90 -22.00
N THR A 896 -7.30 -12.14 -22.42
CA THR A 896 -8.11 -13.30 -22.02
C THR A 896 -7.69 -13.89 -20.66
N LEU A 897 -6.48 -13.54 -20.20
CA LEU A 897 -5.86 -14.06 -18.97
C LEU A 897 -5.70 -12.98 -17.89
N ALA A 898 -5.53 -11.73 -18.30
CA ALA A 898 -5.31 -10.55 -17.44
C ALA A 898 -6.23 -9.40 -17.88
N ALA A 899 -7.54 -9.66 -17.86
CA ALA A 899 -8.55 -8.73 -18.35
C ALA A 899 -8.65 -7.46 -17.50
N SER A 900 -9.00 -6.32 -18.11
CA SER A 900 -9.24 -5.04 -17.43
C SER A 900 -10.56 -4.98 -16.63
N GLY A 901 -11.48 -5.93 -16.86
CA GLY A 901 -12.80 -6.00 -16.22
C GLY A 901 -12.77 -6.70 -14.85
N THR A 902 -13.53 -7.78 -14.70
CA THR A 902 -13.62 -8.54 -13.45
C THR A 902 -12.24 -9.05 -13.03
N LEU A 903 -11.83 -8.72 -11.80
CA LEU A 903 -10.52 -9.07 -11.27
C LEU A 903 -10.43 -10.56 -10.92
N THR A 904 -10.06 -11.39 -11.90
CA THR A 904 -9.86 -12.85 -11.76
C THR A 904 -8.56 -13.17 -11.01
N ALA A 905 -8.43 -14.39 -10.49
CA ALA A 905 -7.20 -14.85 -9.82
C ALA A 905 -5.97 -14.68 -10.73
N SER A 906 -6.07 -15.13 -11.99
CA SER A 906 -5.06 -14.95 -13.04
C SER A 906 -4.67 -13.48 -13.28
N THR A 907 -5.64 -12.57 -13.21
CA THR A 907 -5.36 -11.13 -13.37
C THR A 907 -4.57 -10.61 -12.17
N ARG A 908 -4.93 -10.99 -10.95
CA ARG A 908 -4.20 -10.61 -9.72
C ARG A 908 -2.77 -11.11 -9.73
N SER A 909 -2.56 -12.39 -10.04
CA SER A 909 -1.22 -12.98 -10.12
C SER A 909 -0.38 -12.32 -11.22
N THR A 910 -0.99 -11.94 -12.35
CA THR A 910 -0.29 -11.21 -13.42
C THR A 910 0.14 -9.81 -12.97
N ILE A 911 -0.69 -9.08 -12.23
CA ILE A 911 -0.36 -7.75 -11.67
C ILE A 911 0.81 -7.86 -10.68
N VAL A 912 0.77 -8.85 -9.78
CA VAL A 912 1.86 -9.09 -8.82
C VAL A 912 3.15 -9.43 -9.54
N LEU A 913 3.09 -10.28 -10.57
CA LEU A 913 4.25 -10.64 -11.37
C LEU A 913 4.80 -9.42 -12.11
N ALA A 914 3.96 -8.61 -12.76
CA ALA A 914 4.38 -7.41 -13.48
C ALA A 914 4.94 -6.30 -12.56
N SER A 915 4.52 -6.22 -11.30
CA SER A 915 5.04 -5.21 -10.36
C SER A 915 6.32 -5.66 -9.66
N GLN A 916 6.49 -6.96 -9.42
CA GLN A 916 7.57 -7.47 -8.57
C GLN A 916 8.64 -8.28 -9.29
N ALA A 917 8.35 -8.91 -10.43
CA ALA A 917 9.28 -9.83 -11.11
C ALA A 917 10.58 -9.16 -11.56
N ARG A 918 10.53 -7.85 -11.84
CA ARG A 918 11.68 -7.04 -12.26
C ARG A 918 12.89 -7.17 -11.33
N LYS A 919 12.67 -7.23 -10.00
CA LYS A 919 13.77 -7.33 -9.01
C LYS A 919 14.51 -8.67 -9.04
N TYR A 920 13.85 -9.71 -9.55
CA TYR A 920 14.42 -11.04 -9.72
C TYR A 920 14.95 -11.29 -11.13
N GLY A 921 14.81 -10.31 -12.03
CA GLY A 921 15.28 -10.39 -13.41
C GLY A 921 14.40 -11.25 -14.33
N LEU A 922 13.13 -11.46 -13.97
CA LEU A 922 12.13 -12.08 -14.85
C LEU A 922 11.43 -10.99 -15.68
N GLY A 923 11.54 -11.08 -17.01
CA GLY A 923 10.84 -10.20 -17.95
C GLY A 923 9.48 -10.75 -18.34
N LEU A 924 8.53 -9.87 -18.63
CA LEU A 924 7.19 -10.23 -19.12
C LEU A 924 6.96 -9.60 -20.49
N LEU A 925 6.38 -10.37 -21.40
CA LEU A 925 5.99 -9.93 -22.74
C LEU A 925 4.49 -10.19 -22.94
N PHE A 926 3.71 -9.12 -23.02
CA PHE A 926 2.26 -9.19 -23.23
C PHE A 926 1.92 -8.83 -24.67
N ALA A 927 1.01 -9.58 -25.28
CA ALA A 927 0.49 -9.23 -26.60
C ALA A 927 -1.03 -9.28 -26.59
N THR A 928 -1.67 -8.20 -27.08
CA THR A 928 -3.12 -8.07 -27.09
C THR A 928 -3.59 -7.34 -28.35
N GLN A 929 -4.77 -7.75 -28.84
CA GLN A 929 -5.48 -7.04 -29.91
C GLN A 929 -6.42 -5.96 -29.36
N ALA A 930 -6.68 -5.97 -28.05
CA ALA A 930 -7.58 -5.06 -27.37
C ALA A 930 -6.79 -4.26 -26.32
N PRO A 931 -6.32 -3.03 -26.65
CA PRO A 931 -5.50 -2.25 -25.73
C PRO A 931 -6.20 -1.93 -24.41
N LYS A 932 -7.49 -1.58 -24.43
CA LYS A 932 -8.34 -1.43 -23.22
C LYS A 932 -8.76 -2.75 -22.57
N GLY A 933 -8.48 -3.89 -23.20
CA GLY A 933 -8.82 -5.22 -22.69
C GLY A 933 -7.79 -5.78 -21.70
N LEU A 934 -6.54 -5.29 -21.73
CA LEU A 934 -5.49 -5.67 -20.78
C LEU A 934 -5.55 -4.75 -19.56
N HIS A 935 -5.35 -5.30 -18.36
CA HIS A 935 -5.45 -4.53 -17.12
C HIS A 935 -4.43 -3.38 -17.05
N ASN A 936 -4.87 -2.19 -16.62
CA ASN A 936 -4.07 -0.96 -16.64
C ASN A 936 -2.77 -1.06 -15.84
N GLN A 937 -2.79 -1.73 -14.68
CA GLN A 937 -1.56 -1.94 -13.89
C GLN A 937 -0.55 -2.86 -14.60
N VAL A 938 -1.00 -3.80 -15.43
CA VAL A 938 -0.09 -4.66 -16.22
C VAL A 938 0.55 -3.83 -17.33
N VAL A 939 -0.24 -2.99 -18.02
CA VAL A 939 0.25 -2.10 -19.07
C VAL A 939 1.20 -1.02 -18.52
N GLY A 940 0.87 -0.43 -17.36
CA GLY A 940 1.67 0.62 -16.74
C GLY A 940 3.07 0.15 -16.32
N ASN A 941 3.20 -1.10 -15.91
CA ASN A 941 4.48 -1.72 -15.56
C ASN A 941 5.35 -2.09 -16.78
N ALA A 942 4.81 -2.05 -18.01
CA ALA A 942 5.58 -2.30 -19.22
C ALA A 942 6.22 -1.01 -19.76
N THR A 943 7.55 -0.92 -19.67
CA THR A 943 8.27 0.26 -20.15
C THR A 943 8.40 0.30 -21.66
N THR A 944 8.51 -0.87 -22.30
CA THR A 944 8.57 -0.97 -23.75
C THR A 944 7.17 -1.25 -24.29
N GLN A 945 6.64 -0.35 -25.12
CA GLN A 945 5.31 -0.52 -25.71
C GLN A 945 5.41 -0.50 -27.23
N VAL A 946 4.75 -1.45 -27.88
CA VAL A 946 4.76 -1.59 -29.33
C VAL A 946 3.33 -1.52 -29.85
N PHE A 947 3.09 -0.67 -30.84
CA PHE A 947 1.78 -0.39 -31.40
C PHE A 947 1.78 -0.72 -32.89
N GLY A 948 1.05 -1.75 -33.28
CA GLY A 948 0.87 -2.15 -34.68
C GLY A 948 -0.47 -1.67 -35.23
N ARG A 949 -0.75 -2.01 -36.49
CA ARG A 949 -2.00 -1.62 -37.15
C ARG A 949 -3.23 -2.04 -36.32
N LEU A 950 -4.15 -1.12 -36.06
CA LEU A 950 -5.43 -1.37 -35.40
C LEU A 950 -6.58 -0.94 -36.30
N GLY A 951 -7.62 -1.78 -36.44
CA GLY A 951 -8.69 -1.57 -37.41
C GLY A 951 -9.92 -0.84 -36.86
N SER A 952 -10.18 -0.95 -35.56
CA SER A 952 -11.34 -0.32 -34.91
C SER A 952 -10.99 1.09 -34.41
N PRO A 953 -11.84 2.11 -34.65
CA PRO A 953 -11.67 3.43 -34.06
C PRO A 953 -11.47 3.40 -32.54
N ALA A 954 -12.21 2.55 -31.82
CA ALA A 954 -12.08 2.42 -30.37
C ALA A 954 -10.70 1.88 -29.94
N GLN A 955 -10.14 0.93 -30.72
CA GLN A 955 -8.80 0.39 -30.48
C GLN A 955 -7.72 1.43 -30.79
N ILE A 956 -7.87 2.18 -31.88
CA ILE A 956 -6.95 3.27 -32.26
C ILE A 956 -6.94 4.35 -31.17
N THR A 957 -8.10 4.78 -30.70
CA THR A 957 -8.22 5.76 -29.61
C THR A 957 -7.55 5.23 -28.33
N ALA A 958 -7.79 3.98 -27.96
CA ALA A 958 -7.16 3.36 -26.81
C ALA A 958 -5.62 3.28 -26.93
N ALA A 959 -5.10 2.88 -28.09
CA ALA A 959 -3.65 2.86 -28.33
C ALA A 959 -3.04 4.26 -28.26
N ASN A 960 -3.73 5.27 -28.79
CA ASN A 960 -3.28 6.67 -28.71
C ASN A 960 -3.30 7.22 -27.28
N GLU A 961 -4.28 6.84 -26.45
CA GLU A 961 -4.30 7.18 -25.02
C GLU A 961 -3.08 6.59 -24.30
N LEU A 962 -2.80 5.30 -24.52
CA LEU A 962 -1.63 4.61 -23.94
C LEU A 962 -0.31 5.24 -24.39
N ALA A 963 -0.17 5.53 -25.68
CA ALA A 963 1.04 6.13 -26.22
C ALA A 963 1.27 7.56 -25.72
N ARG A 964 0.20 8.36 -25.60
CA ARG A 964 0.27 9.71 -25.00
C ARG A 964 0.75 9.68 -23.56
N ALA A 965 0.35 8.67 -22.78
CA ALA A 965 0.84 8.49 -21.42
C ALA A 965 2.36 8.24 -21.35
N LYS A 966 2.97 7.72 -22.44
CA LYS A 966 4.42 7.51 -22.58
C LYS A 966 5.15 8.64 -23.33
N GLY A 967 4.50 9.77 -23.57
CA GLY A 967 5.17 11.01 -23.97
C GLY A 967 5.05 11.42 -25.45
N SER A 968 4.44 10.60 -26.32
CA SER A 968 4.17 10.98 -27.72
C SER A 968 2.84 10.41 -28.24
N PRO A 969 2.01 11.20 -28.94
CA PRO A 969 0.88 10.65 -29.69
C PRO A 969 1.38 9.86 -30.89
N ILE A 970 0.67 8.79 -31.27
CA ILE A 970 0.96 8.05 -32.49
C ILE A 970 0.11 8.61 -33.62
N ALA A 971 0.76 9.09 -34.68
CA ALA A 971 0.06 9.44 -35.91
C ALA A 971 -0.30 8.14 -36.66
N ASP A 972 -1.53 8.05 -37.16
CA ASP A 972 -1.93 7.05 -38.16
C ASP A 972 -1.67 5.55 -37.85
N VAL A 973 -2.02 5.10 -36.64
CA VAL A 973 -1.99 3.65 -36.29
C VAL A 973 -2.88 2.81 -37.24
N GLY A 974 -3.91 3.39 -37.84
CA GLY A 974 -4.80 2.70 -38.78
C GLY A 974 -4.17 2.43 -40.15
N GLY A 975 -3.27 3.32 -40.59
CA GLY A 975 -2.59 3.28 -41.89
C GLY A 975 -1.32 2.43 -41.96
N LEU A 976 -0.79 1.96 -40.82
CA LEU A 976 0.42 1.14 -40.77
C LEU A 976 0.33 -0.09 -41.67
N ALA A 977 1.38 -0.37 -42.44
CA ALA A 977 1.48 -1.60 -43.21
C ALA A 977 1.74 -2.80 -42.28
N ARG A 978 1.63 -4.02 -42.83
CA ARG A 978 1.99 -5.25 -42.10
C ARG A 978 3.47 -5.19 -41.71
N ALA A 979 3.79 -5.64 -40.49
CA ALA A 979 5.14 -5.61 -39.92
C ALA A 979 5.72 -4.19 -39.68
N GLN A 980 4.88 -3.16 -39.74
CA GLN A 980 5.22 -1.81 -39.29
C GLN A 980 4.61 -1.53 -37.92
N PHE A 981 5.41 -1.00 -37.02
CA PHE A 981 5.01 -0.73 -35.64
C PHE A 981 5.57 0.61 -35.18
N TYR A 982 4.87 1.28 -34.28
CA TYR A 982 5.49 2.28 -33.42
C TYR A 982 6.02 1.59 -32.17
N VAL A 983 7.28 1.83 -31.85
CA VAL A 983 7.91 1.33 -30.62
C VAL A 983 8.23 2.52 -29.74
N ALA A 984 7.80 2.44 -28.50
CA ALA A 984 8.11 3.37 -27.43
C ALA A 984 8.98 2.67 -26.39
N SER A 985 10.15 3.24 -26.10
CA SER A 985 11.02 2.81 -25.00
C SER A 985 11.63 4.03 -24.33
N GLU A 986 11.97 3.92 -23.05
CA GLU A 986 12.75 4.94 -22.32
C GLU A 986 14.10 5.23 -23.01
N SER A 987 14.70 4.21 -23.66
CA SER A 987 16.05 4.29 -24.23
C SER A 987 16.16 5.15 -25.49
N PHE A 988 15.10 5.24 -26.29
CA PHE A 988 15.15 5.90 -27.60
C PHE A 988 13.85 6.62 -28.00
N GLY A 989 12.89 6.74 -27.07
CA GLY A 989 11.60 7.39 -27.32
C GLY A 989 10.72 6.61 -28.30
N PHE A 990 9.88 7.35 -29.05
CA PHE A 990 8.97 6.79 -30.05
C PHE A 990 9.64 6.72 -31.43
N LYS A 991 9.67 5.53 -32.03
CA LYS A 991 10.17 5.31 -33.40
C LYS A 991 9.19 4.45 -34.20
N GLN A 992 8.97 4.79 -35.47
CA GLN A 992 8.29 3.90 -36.40
C GLN A 992 9.31 2.93 -36.98
N VAL A 993 9.07 1.63 -36.79
CA VAL A 993 10.00 0.57 -37.16
C VAL A 993 9.35 -0.44 -38.09
N VAL A 994 10.14 -0.97 -39.01
CA VAL A 994 9.83 -2.17 -39.79
C VAL A 994 10.52 -3.34 -39.10
N THR A 995 9.75 -4.30 -38.63
CA THR A 995 10.28 -5.46 -37.89
C THR A 995 10.68 -6.57 -38.86
N PRO A 996 11.82 -7.27 -38.66
CA PRO A 996 12.20 -8.39 -39.50
C PRO A 996 11.22 -9.56 -39.35
N LEU A 997 11.23 -10.45 -40.33
CA LEU A 997 10.47 -11.70 -40.26
C LEU A 997 11.08 -12.63 -39.19
N CYS A 998 10.24 -13.49 -38.59
CA CYS A 998 10.70 -14.51 -37.65
C CYS A 998 11.60 -15.55 -38.33
N LEU A 999 12.50 -16.14 -37.54
CA LEU A 999 13.48 -17.15 -37.96
C LEU A 999 12.84 -18.53 -38.14
N THR A 1000 11.68 -18.77 -37.54
CA THR A 1000 10.95 -20.04 -37.58
C THR A 1000 9.70 -19.97 -38.45
N HIS A 1001 9.27 -21.12 -38.97
CA HIS A 1001 8.18 -21.19 -39.95
C HIS A 1001 6.85 -20.65 -39.42
N HIS A 1002 6.30 -19.65 -40.12
CA HIS A 1002 5.02 -19.02 -39.78
C HIS A 1002 4.11 -18.93 -41.02
N PRO A 1003 3.26 -19.94 -41.26
CA PRO A 1003 2.25 -19.90 -42.32
C PRO A 1003 0.99 -19.15 -41.88
N ALA A 1004 0.08 -18.91 -42.82
CA ALA A 1004 -1.15 -18.14 -42.59
C ALA A 1004 -2.20 -18.83 -41.71
N SER A 1005 -2.04 -20.12 -41.37
CA SER A 1005 -3.01 -20.89 -40.59
C SER A 1005 -2.40 -21.49 -39.33
N PRO A 1006 -3.12 -21.45 -38.19
CA PRO A 1006 -2.67 -22.07 -36.95
C PRO A 1006 -2.56 -23.59 -37.11
N LEU A 1007 -1.86 -24.24 -36.17
CA LEU A 1007 -1.80 -25.71 -36.13
C LEU A 1007 -3.15 -26.32 -35.77
N ARG A 1008 -3.47 -27.46 -36.38
CA ARG A 1008 -4.54 -28.34 -35.90
C ARG A 1008 -4.12 -29.04 -34.61
N LEU A 1009 -5.11 -29.52 -33.84
CA LEU A 1009 -4.88 -30.24 -32.59
C LEU A 1009 -3.90 -31.41 -32.77
N GLU A 1010 -4.06 -32.22 -33.82
CA GLU A 1010 -3.16 -33.36 -34.06
C GLU A 1010 -1.71 -32.91 -34.28
N GLU A 1011 -1.51 -31.81 -35.01
CA GLU A 1011 -0.18 -31.28 -35.32
C GLU A 1011 0.51 -30.67 -34.09
N VAL A 1012 -0.25 -30.14 -33.13
CA VAL A 1012 0.26 -29.69 -31.82
C VAL A 1012 0.68 -30.90 -30.98
N LEU A 1013 -0.14 -31.94 -30.91
CA LEU A 1013 0.16 -33.17 -30.17
C LEU A 1013 1.37 -33.90 -30.75
N ASP A 1014 1.55 -33.89 -32.07
CA ASP A 1014 2.73 -34.45 -32.73
C ASP A 1014 4.02 -33.74 -32.32
N ARG A 1015 3.98 -32.41 -32.16
CA ARG A 1015 5.13 -31.63 -31.70
C ARG A 1015 5.42 -31.83 -30.22
N ALA A 1016 4.38 -31.95 -29.40
CA ALA A 1016 4.53 -32.22 -27.97
C ALA A 1016 5.22 -33.58 -27.69
N ARG A 1017 5.01 -34.57 -28.58
CA ARG A 1017 5.62 -35.90 -28.50
C ARG A 1017 7.08 -35.97 -28.94
N ARG A 1018 7.54 -35.00 -29.72
CA ARG A 1018 8.95 -34.84 -30.09
C ARG A 1018 9.68 -34.21 -28.91
#